data_AF-A0A1F5V169-F1
#
_entry.id   AF-A0A1F5V169-F1
#
_cell.length_a   1.000
_cell.length_b   1.000
_cell.length_c   1.000
_cell.angle_alpha   90.00
_cell.angle_beta   90.00
_cell.angle_gamma   90.00
#
_symmetry.space_group_name_H-M   'P 1'
#
loop_
_entity.id
_entity.type
_entity.pdbx_description
1 polymer ?
#
loop_
_entity_poly.entity_id
_entity_poly.type
_entity_poly.pdbx_seq_one_letter_code
_entity_poly.pdbx_strand_id
1 'polypeptide(L)'
;MSQRFIFKHDEVLERVSKGRAETRLLARADRVEIIKQYVPQGSTFYLDSAEEWQGFEFIYLLEGRLKYLGSEPHTVLEPGDYIARQEIEERSWFRAESDATLLYMSSQPAFNIMQAEIQEFLQLAEKVERDEYTDGHCRRLEKMARLIGERLELSALQLYNLSYAAFYHDVGKAKVPIEILQKPSPLTTEEWEQVRKHTIWGREMLETKDFLKEVAHIVGQTHERVDGKGYPLGLKRDEISIEARIIAVVDTYDAITTDRPYRNALTKEEAIQELKKNAGTQLDERVVHALIEIIRKRDPFPEERRAWFDQERARLQQREAFLRISEGILAGKEIQQTLNEVVNAITQHTPFRRAALALYDRPISPRSAEKVQIIHIACAGLTPTDEERIKAHPLPPKERKKVFREDFRISRSYYVPHDRLPWGEHPGLIKSKVQPSPKSSWHPDDTLCIPMWIEDRLLGTITVDEPVDGRVPTTQTLEPMEMFANLTAIAVSEAENKRRLHEAVNQLKEASYRDPLTKMYNRRYLDELIKKEQARARRSGFPISLLLIDFNKFRAVNERYGHLEGDRVLRESAAWIEKNVPRTSTVIRYGGDEFLVVMPKASQEQAEQVSEILKSAIAQRDFGVHGRISIRTGISSWDPHVSKGFEEVFKEADSWLYQRKAPKTTRRKAKLSASP
;
A
#
# COMPACT_ATOMS: atom_id res chain seq x y z
N MET A 1 8.30 31.14 5.74
CA MET A 1 9.43 30.43 5.10
C MET A 1 9.60 29.11 5.83
N SER A 2 9.38 27.97 5.18
CA SER A 2 9.53 26.68 5.84
C SER A 2 11.01 26.45 6.16
N GLN A 3 11.32 26.12 7.42
CA GLN A 3 12.67 25.77 7.86
C GLN A 3 13.05 24.40 7.28
N ARG A 4 13.37 24.33 5.99
CA ARG A 4 13.73 23.09 5.25
C ARG A 4 15.10 22.48 5.64
N PHE A 5 15.73 22.94 6.71
CA PHE A 5 17.04 22.48 7.19
C PHE A 5 17.04 21.98 8.64
N ILE A 6 15.89 22.05 9.34
CA ILE A 6 15.74 21.53 10.71
C ILE A 6 14.78 20.35 10.63
N PHE A 7 15.26 19.17 11.04
CA PHE A 7 14.51 17.93 10.99
C PHE A 7 14.16 17.45 12.41
N LYS A 8 12.91 17.03 12.63
CA LYS A 8 12.45 16.39 13.88
C LYS A 8 12.88 14.91 13.90
N HIS A 9 12.84 14.28 15.07
CA HIS A 9 13.38 12.92 15.29
C HIS A 9 12.80 11.82 14.38
N ASP A 10 11.59 12.00 13.84
CA ASP A 10 10.95 11.06 12.91
C ASP A 10 11.14 11.42 11.43
N GLU A 11 11.60 12.64 11.15
CA GLU A 11 11.88 13.12 9.80
C GLU A 11 13.25 12.60 9.36
N VAL A 12 13.24 11.60 8.49
CA VAL A 12 14.44 10.96 7.94
C VAL A 12 14.33 10.91 6.42
N LEU A 13 15.47 10.87 5.73
CA LEU A 13 15.48 10.79 4.26
C LEU A 13 15.00 9.43 3.79
N GLU A 14 15.57 8.38 4.36
CA GLU A 14 15.26 6.99 4.03
C GLU A 14 15.38 6.12 5.29
N ARG A 15 14.70 4.97 5.32
CA ARG A 15 14.84 3.99 6.40
C ARG A 15 14.67 2.57 5.90
N VAL A 16 15.30 1.64 6.60
CA VAL A 16 15.18 0.20 6.39
C VAL A 16 15.24 -0.51 7.74
N SER A 17 14.55 -1.63 7.88
CA SER A 17 14.46 -2.34 9.17
C SER A 17 14.46 -3.85 8.98
N LYS A 18 15.09 -4.56 9.89
CA LYS A 18 15.11 -6.03 9.97
C LYS A 18 14.74 -6.46 11.39
N GLY A 19 13.54 -7.00 11.58
CA GLY A 19 12.99 -7.25 12.92
C GLY A 19 12.91 -5.95 13.73
N ARG A 20 13.46 -5.96 14.95
CA ARG A 20 13.59 -4.76 15.80
C ARG A 20 14.74 -3.84 15.40
N ALA A 21 15.71 -4.30 14.60
CA ALA A 21 16.81 -3.45 14.16
C ALA A 21 16.34 -2.46 13.09
N GLU A 22 16.82 -1.22 13.16
CA GLU A 22 16.43 -0.16 12.24
C GLU A 22 17.65 0.67 11.82
N THR A 23 17.75 0.97 10.53
CA THR A 23 18.79 1.84 9.96
C THR A 23 18.10 3.00 9.25
N ARG A 24 18.43 4.23 9.63
CA ARG A 24 17.81 5.47 9.12
C ARG A 24 18.87 6.36 8.49
N LEU A 25 18.67 6.79 7.24
CA LEU A 25 19.49 7.82 6.61
C LEU A 25 18.99 9.20 7.04
N LEU A 26 19.83 9.95 7.74
CA LEU A 26 19.52 11.28 8.25
C LEU A 26 19.92 12.39 7.28
N ALA A 27 21.07 12.26 6.63
CA ALA A 27 21.58 13.25 5.68
C ALA A 27 22.49 12.61 4.62
N ARG A 28 22.55 13.22 3.44
CA ARG A 28 23.43 12.84 2.33
C ARG A 28 23.95 14.12 1.64
N ALA A 29 25.26 14.31 1.62
CA ALA A 29 25.91 15.46 0.96
C ALA A 29 27.37 15.12 0.58
N ASP A 30 27.86 15.61 -0.56
CA ASP A 30 29.27 15.54 -0.98
C ASP A 30 29.97 14.17 -0.79
N ARG A 31 29.28 13.08 -1.14
CA ARG A 31 29.71 11.67 -0.98
C ARG A 31 29.77 11.15 0.46
N VAL A 32 29.26 11.89 1.44
CA VAL A 32 29.10 11.45 2.83
C VAL A 32 27.62 11.16 3.14
N GLU A 33 27.39 10.14 3.96
CA GLU A 33 26.09 9.76 4.51
C GLU A 33 26.15 9.80 6.04
N ILE A 34 25.10 10.36 6.64
CA ILE A 34 24.87 10.30 8.08
C ILE A 34 23.73 9.33 8.33
N ILE A 35 24.03 8.23 9.01
CA ILE A 35 23.11 7.12 9.23
C ILE A 35 22.93 6.92 10.74
N LYS A 36 21.70 6.72 11.20
CA LYS A 36 21.42 6.34 12.59
C LYS A 36 20.92 4.90 12.61
N GLN A 37 21.62 4.04 13.35
CA GLN A 37 21.28 2.63 13.45
C GLN A 37 20.89 2.28 14.88
N TYR A 38 19.80 1.54 15.03
CA TYR A 38 19.37 0.92 16.27
C TYR A 38 19.59 -0.59 16.19
N VAL A 39 20.36 -1.11 17.15
CA VAL A 39 20.75 -2.52 17.26
C VAL A 39 20.16 -3.10 18.55
N PRO A 40 19.18 -4.00 18.47
CA PRO A 40 18.57 -4.61 19.64
C PRO A 40 19.55 -5.47 20.43
N GLN A 41 19.32 -5.62 21.73
CA GLN A 41 20.09 -6.52 22.58
C GLN A 41 20.17 -7.94 21.98
N GLY A 42 21.38 -8.49 21.95
CA GLY A 42 21.69 -9.83 21.45
C GLY A 42 21.90 -9.90 19.94
N SER A 43 21.52 -8.86 19.18
CA SER A 43 21.81 -8.75 17.75
C SER A 43 23.29 -8.46 17.49
N THR A 44 23.74 -8.87 16.31
CA THR A 44 25.11 -8.67 15.84
C THR A 44 25.12 -7.87 14.54
N PHE A 45 26.17 -7.08 14.33
CA PHE A 45 26.48 -6.44 13.06
C PHE A 45 27.98 -6.57 12.80
N TYR A 46 28.42 -6.25 11.59
CA TYR A 46 29.81 -6.33 11.19
C TYR A 46 30.27 -5.08 10.45
N LEU A 47 31.59 -4.91 10.39
CA LEU A 47 32.28 -4.01 9.47
C LEU A 47 33.06 -4.83 8.46
N ASP A 48 32.85 -4.55 7.19
CA ASP A 48 33.51 -5.24 6.08
C ASP A 48 35.01 -5.03 6.08
N SER A 49 35.76 -5.99 5.54
CA SER A 49 37.21 -5.89 5.38
C SER A 49 37.60 -4.76 4.41
N ALA A 50 38.88 -4.41 4.38
CA ALA A 50 39.40 -3.42 3.43
C ALA A 50 39.26 -3.85 1.95
N GLU A 51 39.15 -5.15 1.66
CA GLU A 51 38.90 -5.66 0.31
C GLU A 51 37.43 -5.49 -0.11
N GLU A 52 36.50 -5.64 0.84
CA GLU A 52 35.06 -5.58 0.63
C GLU A 52 34.52 -4.14 0.65
N TRP A 53 35.13 -3.25 1.45
CA TRP A 53 34.75 -1.83 1.51
C TRP A 53 35.97 -0.92 1.71
N GLN A 54 36.15 0.06 0.81
CA GLN A 54 37.26 1.03 0.87
C GLN A 54 36.81 2.45 1.26
N GLY A 55 35.55 2.63 1.62
CA GLY A 55 35.00 3.93 2.02
C GLY A 55 35.43 4.33 3.43
N PHE A 56 35.39 5.63 3.71
CA PHE A 56 35.49 6.14 5.07
C PHE A 56 34.29 5.67 5.90
N GLU A 57 34.51 5.21 7.13
CA GLU A 57 33.47 4.92 8.11
C GLU A 57 33.89 5.39 9.51
N PHE A 58 32.97 6.06 10.17
CA PHE A 58 33.07 6.45 11.57
C PHE A 58 31.74 6.17 12.26
N ILE A 59 31.77 5.46 13.39
CA ILE A 59 30.58 5.04 14.12
C ILE A 59 30.71 5.50 15.56
N TYR A 60 29.73 6.23 16.05
CA TYR A 60 29.69 6.74 17.41
C TYR A 60 28.58 6.05 18.20
N LEU A 61 28.90 5.50 19.36
CA LEU A 61 27.92 4.85 20.24
C LEU A 61 27.19 5.91 21.07
N LEU A 62 25.91 6.15 20.74
CA LEU A 62 25.07 7.12 21.44
C LEU A 62 24.47 6.56 22.72
N GLU A 63 24.03 5.29 22.68
CA GLU A 63 23.33 4.61 23.77
C GLU A 63 23.65 3.11 23.75
N GLY A 64 23.59 2.45 24.90
CA GLY A 64 23.77 1.01 25.03
C GLY A 64 25.22 0.55 25.16
N ARG A 65 25.45 -0.75 25.02
CA ARG A 65 26.79 -1.37 25.10
C ARG A 65 27.00 -2.33 23.93
N LEU A 66 28.18 -2.23 23.31
CA LEU A 66 28.59 -3.12 22.23
C LEU A 66 29.82 -3.91 22.64
N LYS A 67 29.86 -5.18 22.28
CA LYS A 67 31.01 -6.06 22.49
C LYS A 67 31.66 -6.37 21.15
N TYR A 68 32.94 -6.05 21.01
CA TYR A 68 33.76 -6.46 19.87
C TYR A 68 34.17 -7.92 20.01
N LEU A 69 33.90 -8.72 18.98
CA LEU A 69 34.11 -10.17 18.99
C LEU A 69 35.45 -10.59 18.38
N GLY A 70 36.23 -9.67 17.82
CA GLY A 70 37.53 -9.96 17.20
C GLY A 70 38.74 -9.91 18.15
N SER A 71 38.55 -9.56 19.43
CA SER A 71 39.63 -9.54 20.42
C SER A 71 39.37 -10.52 21.57
N GLU A 72 40.43 -11.13 22.12
CA GLU A 72 40.40 -11.82 23.41
C GLU A 72 41.45 -11.19 24.36
N PRO A 73 41.06 -10.66 25.54
CA PRO A 73 39.68 -10.51 26.01
C PRO A 73 38.86 -9.57 25.12
N HIS A 74 37.55 -9.80 25.09
CA HIS A 74 36.64 -9.00 24.28
C HIS A 74 36.59 -7.55 24.76
N THR A 75 36.73 -6.62 23.83
CA THR A 75 36.58 -5.19 24.10
C THR A 75 35.10 -4.82 24.16
N VAL A 76 34.67 -4.08 25.19
CA VAL A 76 33.30 -3.57 25.33
C VAL A 76 33.33 -2.06 25.17
N LEU A 77 32.45 -1.55 24.30
CA LEU A 77 32.23 -0.13 24.03
C LEU A 77 31.01 0.35 24.82
N GLU A 78 31.12 1.55 25.38
CA GLU A 78 30.10 2.25 26.16
C GLU A 78 29.67 3.57 25.48
N PRO A 79 28.55 4.20 25.89
CA PRO A 79 28.11 5.45 25.28
C PRO A 79 29.18 6.53 25.36
N GLY A 80 29.54 7.10 24.21
CA GLY A 80 30.67 8.03 24.06
C GLY A 80 31.89 7.43 23.36
N ASP A 81 32.00 6.10 23.34
CA ASP A 81 33.02 5.43 22.53
C ASP A 81 32.67 5.46 21.05
N TYR A 82 33.69 5.29 20.21
CA TYR A 82 33.54 5.33 18.77
C TYR A 82 34.44 4.29 18.08
N ILE A 83 34.02 3.91 16.88
CA ILE A 83 34.78 3.06 15.96
C ILE A 83 35.18 3.95 14.80
N ALA A 84 36.48 4.19 14.66
CA ALA A 84 37.03 4.86 13.49
C ALA A 84 37.68 3.80 12.60
N ARG A 85 37.23 3.69 11.34
CA ARG A 85 37.80 2.72 10.40
C ARG A 85 39.22 3.12 10.04
N GLN A 86 40.19 2.33 10.50
CA GLN A 86 41.59 2.36 10.06
C GLN A 86 42.02 0.90 9.86
N GLU A 87 42.34 0.53 8.62
CA GLU A 87 42.92 -0.78 8.23
C GLU A 87 42.27 -2.01 8.92
N ILE A 88 41.06 -2.37 8.49
CA ILE A 88 40.40 -3.62 8.90
C ILE A 88 40.85 -4.74 7.95
N GLU A 89 41.76 -5.61 8.41
CA GLU A 89 42.25 -6.76 7.62
C GLU A 89 41.13 -7.79 7.37
N GLU A 90 40.34 -8.09 8.40
CA GLU A 90 39.26 -9.08 8.34
C GLU A 90 37.94 -8.52 8.88
N ARG A 91 36.82 -9.04 8.36
CA ARG A 91 35.47 -8.61 8.75
C ARG A 91 35.30 -8.64 10.28
N SER A 92 34.99 -7.48 10.84
CA SER A 92 35.00 -7.23 12.28
C SER A 92 33.60 -7.25 12.87
N TRP A 93 33.35 -8.13 13.83
CA TRP A 93 32.02 -8.41 14.36
C TRP A 93 31.75 -7.75 15.72
N PHE A 94 30.55 -7.22 15.89
CA PHE A 94 30.07 -6.59 17.12
C PHE A 94 28.76 -7.22 17.57
N ARG A 95 28.55 -7.30 18.89
CA ARG A 95 27.31 -7.78 19.52
C ARG A 95 26.78 -6.74 20.50
N ALA A 96 25.48 -6.45 20.42
CA ALA A 96 24.83 -5.57 21.38
C ALA A 96 24.57 -6.32 22.71
N GLU A 97 25.19 -5.88 23.81
CA GLU A 97 24.93 -6.43 25.15
C GLU A 97 23.66 -5.83 25.79
N SER A 98 23.26 -4.65 25.33
CA SER A 98 21.97 -4.00 25.58
C SER A 98 21.46 -3.38 24.29
N ASP A 99 20.21 -2.92 24.26
CA ASP A 99 19.72 -2.11 23.14
C ASP A 99 20.67 -0.92 22.91
N ALA A 100 21.17 -0.78 21.68
CA ALA A 100 22.23 0.15 21.32
C ALA A 100 21.81 1.07 20.17
N THR A 101 22.20 2.33 20.25
CA THR A 101 21.96 3.35 19.22
C THR A 101 23.30 3.88 18.71
N LEU A 102 23.51 3.82 17.40
CA LEU A 102 24.75 4.17 16.72
C LEU A 102 24.53 5.33 15.75
N LEU A 103 25.50 6.24 15.66
CA LEU A 103 25.57 7.27 14.63
C LEU A 103 26.75 6.99 13.71
N TYR A 104 26.43 6.63 12.47
CA TYR A 104 27.35 6.36 11.39
C TYR A 104 27.57 7.63 10.57
N MET A 105 28.82 7.87 10.21
CA MET A 105 29.24 8.78 9.16
C MET A 105 30.08 7.96 8.18
N SER A 106 29.56 7.75 6.97
CA SER A 106 30.18 6.86 5.98
C SER A 106 30.26 7.50 4.60
N SER A 107 31.13 6.97 3.75
CA SER A 107 31.13 7.31 2.32
C SER A 107 29.93 6.68 1.61
N GLN A 108 29.38 7.37 0.60
CA GLN A 108 28.40 6.78 -0.29
C GLN A 108 29.05 5.61 -1.07
N PRO A 109 28.32 4.52 -1.35
CA PRO A 109 26.88 4.31 -1.10
C PRO A 109 26.55 3.37 0.08
N ALA A 110 27.12 3.57 1.27
CA ALA A 110 26.98 2.65 2.41
C ALA A 110 25.52 2.35 2.81
N PHE A 111 24.66 3.35 2.92
CA PHE A 111 23.25 3.14 3.26
C PHE A 111 22.52 2.31 2.21
N ASN A 112 22.79 2.57 0.92
CA ASN A 112 22.16 1.83 -0.17
C ASN A 112 22.62 0.37 -0.20
N ILE A 113 23.88 0.08 0.15
CA ILE A 113 24.38 -1.30 0.29
C ILE A 113 23.64 -2.01 1.44
N MET A 114 23.62 -1.42 2.64
CA MET A 114 22.89 -1.98 3.79
C MET A 114 21.40 -2.17 3.49
N GLN A 115 20.78 -1.20 2.81
CA GLN A 115 19.39 -1.27 2.41
C GLN A 115 19.16 -2.41 1.41
N ALA A 116 20.01 -2.55 0.39
CA ALA A 116 19.91 -3.62 -0.59
C ALA A 116 20.01 -5.00 0.07
N GLU A 117 21.01 -5.21 0.94
CA GLU A 117 21.18 -6.48 1.68
C GLU A 117 19.95 -6.83 2.53
N ILE A 118 19.41 -5.85 3.28
CA ILE A 118 18.21 -6.07 4.09
C ILE A 118 16.99 -6.36 3.20
N GLN A 119 16.83 -5.66 2.09
CA GLN A 119 15.72 -5.90 1.17
C GLN A 119 15.80 -7.28 0.53
N GLU A 120 17.01 -7.71 0.12
CA GLU A 120 17.22 -9.05 -0.42
C GLU A 120 16.95 -10.14 0.63
N PHE A 121 17.36 -9.92 1.88
CA PHE A 121 17.00 -10.78 3.00
C PHE A 121 15.48 -10.89 3.14
N LEU A 122 14.76 -9.76 3.17
CA LEU A 122 13.30 -9.75 3.34
C LEU A 122 12.57 -10.44 2.18
N GLN A 123 13.01 -10.22 0.94
CA GLN A 123 12.44 -10.88 -0.25
C GLN A 123 12.63 -12.39 -0.22
N LEU A 124 13.78 -12.87 0.24
CA LEU A 124 14.02 -14.31 0.42
C LEU A 124 13.20 -14.85 1.60
N ALA A 125 13.05 -14.09 2.68
CA ALA A 125 12.28 -14.47 3.85
C ALA A 125 10.78 -14.68 3.52
N GLU A 126 10.19 -13.82 2.69
CA GLU A 126 8.79 -13.98 2.23
C GLU A 126 8.57 -15.35 1.55
N LYS A 127 9.57 -15.85 0.82
CA LYS A 127 9.48 -17.15 0.14
C LYS A 127 9.52 -18.32 1.11
N VAL A 128 10.25 -18.18 2.23
CA VAL A 128 10.28 -19.17 3.32
C VAL A 128 8.92 -19.21 4.02
N GLU A 129 8.33 -18.03 4.29
CA GLU A 129 7.06 -17.93 5.02
C GLU A 129 5.83 -18.47 4.25
N ARG A 130 5.88 -18.51 2.91
CA ARG A 130 4.80 -19.10 2.09
C ARG A 130 4.72 -20.63 2.16
N ASP A 131 5.80 -21.30 2.53
CA ASP A 131 5.89 -22.76 2.57
C ASP A 131 5.62 -23.33 3.98
N GLU A 132 5.91 -22.56 5.03
CA GLU A 132 5.66 -22.96 6.40
C GLU A 132 4.25 -22.64 6.87
N TYR A 133 3.32 -23.54 6.54
CA TYR A 133 2.07 -23.69 7.29
C TYR A 133 2.37 -24.28 8.69
N THR A 134 3.16 -23.60 9.55
CA THR A 134 3.17 -23.80 11.02
C THR A 134 4.18 -22.90 11.75
N ASP A 135 3.63 -22.00 12.55
CA ASP A 135 4.04 -21.78 13.93
C ASP A 135 5.48 -21.29 14.29
N GLY A 136 6.23 -20.60 13.43
CA GLY A 136 7.51 -19.99 13.83
C GLY A 136 8.70 -20.96 13.97
N HIS A 137 8.67 -22.08 13.22
CA HIS A 137 9.72 -23.10 13.15
C HIS A 137 11.10 -22.52 12.84
N CYS A 138 11.25 -21.77 11.74
CA CYS A 138 12.53 -21.17 11.34
C CYS A 138 13.19 -20.34 12.47
N ARG A 139 12.40 -19.58 13.24
CA ARG A 139 12.90 -18.76 14.36
C ARG A 139 13.27 -19.59 15.60
N ARG A 140 12.54 -20.67 15.88
CA ARG A 140 12.92 -21.62 16.95
C ARG A 140 14.22 -22.34 16.60
N LEU A 141 14.34 -22.76 15.33
CA LEU A 141 15.50 -23.45 14.79
C LEU A 141 16.73 -22.55 14.87
N GLU A 142 16.64 -21.31 14.38
CA GLU A 142 17.70 -20.30 14.47
C GLU A 142 18.20 -20.11 15.91
N LYS A 143 17.27 -19.92 16.86
CA LYS A 143 17.63 -19.68 18.26
C LYS A 143 18.35 -20.88 18.89
N MET A 144 17.85 -22.10 18.64
CA MET A 144 18.47 -23.31 19.18
C MET A 144 19.82 -23.58 18.53
N ALA A 145 19.90 -23.45 17.20
CA ALA A 145 21.14 -23.60 16.45
C ALA A 145 22.22 -22.65 16.99
N ARG A 146 21.87 -21.39 17.22
CA ARG A 146 22.78 -20.42 17.82
C ARG A 146 23.24 -20.82 19.23
N LEU A 147 22.36 -21.28 20.11
CA LEU A 147 22.74 -21.73 21.46
C LEU A 147 23.71 -22.91 21.41
N ILE A 148 23.50 -23.85 20.47
CA ILE A 148 24.42 -24.96 20.24
C ILE A 148 25.76 -24.44 19.71
N GLY A 149 25.73 -23.54 18.73
CA GLY A 149 26.93 -22.93 18.17
C GLY A 149 27.77 -22.21 19.22
N GLU A 150 27.14 -21.43 20.10
CA GLU A 150 27.81 -20.75 21.21
C GLU A 150 28.42 -21.76 22.20
N ARG A 151 27.72 -22.86 22.48
CA ARG A 151 28.20 -23.94 23.36
C ARG A 151 29.38 -24.72 22.77
N LEU A 152 29.43 -24.80 21.44
CA LEU A 152 30.50 -25.42 20.66
C LEU A 152 31.61 -24.43 20.27
N GLU A 153 31.56 -23.20 20.79
CA GLU A 153 32.59 -22.17 20.60
C GLU A 153 32.79 -21.77 19.12
N LEU A 154 31.72 -21.76 18.33
CA LEU A 154 31.74 -21.25 16.96
C LEU A 154 32.10 -19.75 16.95
N SER A 155 32.88 -19.34 15.94
CA SER A 155 33.25 -17.94 15.75
C SER A 155 32.02 -17.06 15.44
N ALA A 156 32.17 -15.74 15.58
CA ALA A 156 31.09 -14.80 15.27
C ALA A 156 30.57 -14.94 13.83
N LEU A 157 31.48 -15.15 12.86
CA LEU A 157 31.15 -15.40 11.47
C LEU A 157 30.38 -16.72 11.29
N GLN A 158 30.83 -17.78 11.95
CA GLN A 158 30.14 -19.08 11.91
C GLN A 158 28.74 -18.99 12.53
N LEU A 159 28.59 -18.28 13.66
CA LEU A 159 27.28 -18.04 14.27
C LEU A 159 26.35 -17.21 13.37
N TYR A 160 26.88 -16.22 12.67
CA TYR A 160 26.13 -15.43 11.68
C TYR A 160 25.64 -16.32 10.54
N ASN A 161 26.56 -17.08 9.92
CA ASN A 161 26.24 -17.99 8.82
C ASN A 161 25.23 -19.06 9.27
N LEU A 162 25.40 -19.62 10.47
CA LEU A 162 24.47 -20.57 11.08
C LEU A 162 23.07 -19.96 11.26
N SER A 163 22.97 -18.72 11.73
CA SER A 163 21.68 -18.02 11.90
C SER A 163 20.92 -17.91 10.57
N TYR A 164 21.62 -17.45 9.53
CA TYR A 164 21.04 -17.29 8.19
C TYR A 164 20.74 -18.64 7.54
N ALA A 165 21.63 -19.62 7.68
CA ALA A 165 21.43 -20.95 7.12
C ALA A 165 20.25 -21.66 7.80
N ALA A 166 20.11 -21.54 9.13
CA ALA A 166 18.96 -22.05 9.87
C ALA A 166 17.65 -21.40 9.38
N PHE A 167 17.66 -20.09 9.14
CA PHE A 167 16.49 -19.37 8.66
C PHE A 167 16.11 -19.72 7.21
N TYR A 168 17.09 -19.97 6.34
CA TYR A 168 16.87 -20.25 4.91
C TYR A 168 16.97 -21.73 4.53
N HIS A 169 17.13 -22.66 5.48
CA HIS A 169 17.47 -24.05 5.18
C HIS A 169 16.49 -24.72 4.21
N ASP A 170 15.22 -24.33 4.26
CA ASP A 170 14.14 -24.87 3.43
C ASP A 170 13.67 -23.93 2.29
N VAL A 171 14.38 -22.81 2.05
CA VAL A 171 13.95 -21.79 1.05
C VAL A 171 13.73 -22.34 -0.36
N GLY A 172 14.42 -23.43 -0.71
CA GLY A 172 14.30 -24.07 -2.02
C GLY A 172 12.97 -24.81 -2.23
N LYS A 173 12.19 -25.07 -1.18
CA LYS A 173 10.85 -25.66 -1.29
C LYS A 173 9.89 -24.76 -2.06
N ALA A 174 10.17 -23.46 -2.14
CA ALA A 174 9.48 -22.52 -3.02
C ALA A 174 9.52 -22.90 -4.52
N LYS A 175 10.44 -23.78 -4.94
CA LYS A 175 10.49 -24.34 -6.31
C LYS A 175 9.81 -25.71 -6.45
N VAL A 176 9.38 -26.35 -5.35
CA VAL A 176 8.67 -27.62 -5.38
C VAL A 176 7.18 -27.34 -5.68
N PRO A 177 6.53 -28.09 -6.59
CA PRO A 177 5.10 -27.95 -6.84
C PRO A 177 4.25 -28.11 -5.57
N ILE A 178 3.28 -27.21 -5.37
CA ILE A 178 2.47 -27.17 -4.15
C ILE A 178 1.60 -28.43 -3.99
N GLU A 179 1.20 -29.05 -5.09
CA GLU A 179 0.42 -30.29 -5.12
C GLU A 179 1.21 -31.47 -4.57
N ILE A 180 2.55 -31.43 -4.68
CA ILE A 180 3.45 -32.43 -4.09
C ILE A 180 3.63 -32.14 -2.60
N LEU A 181 3.87 -30.88 -2.22
CA LEU A 181 4.10 -30.50 -0.82
C LEU A 181 2.85 -30.72 0.07
N GLN A 182 1.66 -30.50 -0.47
CA GLN A 182 0.38 -30.62 0.28
C GLN A 182 -0.35 -31.95 0.05
N LYS A 183 0.31 -32.94 -0.56
CA LYS A 183 -0.33 -34.21 -0.91
C LYS A 183 -0.76 -34.98 0.35
N PRO A 184 -2.03 -35.41 0.47
CA PRO A 184 -2.52 -36.13 1.64
C PRO A 184 -2.15 -37.62 1.65
N SER A 185 -1.60 -38.14 0.53
CA SER A 185 -1.14 -39.52 0.38
C SER A 185 0.39 -39.59 0.26
N PRO A 186 1.00 -40.77 0.52
CA PRO A 186 2.46 -40.92 0.41
C PRO A 186 2.98 -40.48 -0.96
N LEU A 187 4.12 -39.79 -0.95
CA LEU A 187 4.80 -39.35 -2.17
C LEU A 187 5.34 -40.56 -2.96
N THR A 188 5.25 -40.51 -4.28
CA THR A 188 5.95 -41.46 -5.16
C THR A 188 7.46 -41.22 -5.13
N THR A 189 8.25 -42.16 -5.65
CA THR A 189 9.70 -42.01 -5.74
C THR A 189 10.11 -40.76 -6.50
N GLU A 190 9.44 -40.48 -7.62
CA GLU A 190 9.69 -39.31 -8.48
C GLU A 190 9.33 -38.01 -7.76
N GLU A 191 8.21 -37.99 -7.03
CA GLU A 191 7.80 -36.84 -6.20
C GLU A 191 8.81 -36.59 -5.07
N TRP A 192 9.31 -37.66 -4.44
CA TRP A 192 10.36 -37.59 -3.43
C TRP A 192 11.67 -37.04 -4.00
N GLU A 193 12.06 -37.42 -5.22
CA GLU A 193 13.23 -36.86 -5.90
C GLU A 193 13.07 -35.37 -6.18
N GLN A 194 11.86 -34.90 -6.49
CA GLN A 194 11.59 -33.47 -6.64
C GLN A 194 11.72 -32.73 -5.31
N VAL A 195 11.18 -33.29 -4.22
CA VAL A 195 11.32 -32.69 -2.89
C VAL A 195 12.80 -32.58 -2.49
N ARG A 196 13.64 -33.61 -2.73
CA ARG A 196 15.08 -33.58 -2.37
C ARG A 196 15.86 -32.45 -3.07
N LYS A 197 15.42 -32.02 -4.26
CA LYS A 197 16.05 -30.91 -4.99
C LYS A 197 15.91 -29.56 -4.30
N HIS A 198 15.06 -29.42 -3.27
CA HIS A 198 14.95 -28.16 -2.52
C HIS A 198 16.28 -27.72 -1.91
N THR A 199 17.15 -28.65 -1.49
CA THR A 199 18.50 -28.32 -0.99
C THR A 199 19.37 -27.68 -2.08
N ILE A 200 19.33 -28.24 -3.29
CA ILE A 200 20.05 -27.75 -4.46
C ILE A 200 19.50 -26.39 -4.89
N TRP A 201 18.18 -26.28 -5.02
CA TRP A 201 17.52 -25.04 -5.40
C TRP A 201 17.67 -23.94 -4.36
N GLY A 202 17.64 -24.28 -3.08
CA GLY A 202 17.90 -23.36 -1.97
C GLY A 202 19.32 -22.81 -2.06
N ARG A 203 20.31 -23.69 -2.24
CA ARG A 203 21.70 -23.30 -2.51
C ARG A 203 21.81 -22.37 -3.73
N GLU A 204 21.27 -22.77 -4.89
CA GLU A 204 21.29 -21.94 -6.10
C GLU A 204 20.67 -20.55 -5.89
N MET A 205 19.56 -20.48 -5.14
CA MET A 205 18.90 -19.21 -4.85
C MET A 205 19.78 -18.29 -4.02
N LEU A 206 20.48 -18.84 -3.02
CA LEU A 206 21.31 -18.09 -2.09
C LEU A 206 22.69 -17.73 -2.69
N GLU A 207 23.29 -18.60 -3.50
CA GLU A 207 24.61 -18.37 -4.14
C GLU A 207 24.64 -17.14 -5.04
N THR A 208 23.48 -16.69 -5.55
CA THR A 208 23.38 -15.47 -6.37
C THR A 208 23.67 -14.19 -5.59
N LYS A 209 23.73 -14.24 -4.25
CA LYS A 209 23.91 -13.09 -3.37
C LYS A 209 25.28 -13.17 -2.70
N ASP A 210 26.10 -12.13 -2.87
CA ASP A 210 27.49 -12.13 -2.39
C ASP A 210 27.59 -12.40 -0.88
N PHE A 211 26.74 -11.76 -0.07
CA PHE A 211 26.72 -11.92 1.39
C PHE A 211 26.14 -13.27 1.88
N LEU A 212 25.57 -14.09 0.99
CA LEU A 212 24.98 -15.40 1.31
C LEU A 212 25.71 -16.58 0.68
N LYS A 213 26.84 -16.38 0.00
CA LYS A 213 27.59 -17.47 -0.67
C LYS A 213 27.93 -18.62 0.28
N GLU A 214 28.48 -18.29 1.45
CA GLU A 214 28.82 -19.32 2.46
C GLU A 214 27.57 -19.96 3.06
N VAL A 215 26.53 -19.15 3.32
CA VAL A 215 25.21 -19.63 3.77
C VAL A 215 24.63 -20.64 2.78
N ALA A 216 24.78 -20.40 1.49
CA ALA A 216 24.27 -21.26 0.43
C ALA A 216 24.94 -22.64 0.44
N HIS A 217 26.26 -22.69 0.70
CA HIS A 217 26.98 -23.95 0.87
C HIS A 217 26.47 -24.73 2.08
N ILE A 218 26.23 -24.06 3.21
CA ILE A 218 25.68 -24.67 4.43
C ILE A 218 24.26 -25.21 4.16
N VAL A 219 23.38 -24.41 3.57
CA VAL A 219 22.00 -24.81 3.22
C VAL A 219 21.97 -26.02 2.30
N GLY A 220 22.89 -26.09 1.33
CA GLY A 220 23.01 -27.26 0.46
C GLY A 220 23.42 -28.55 1.17
N GLN A 221 23.89 -28.49 2.42
CA GLN A 221 24.37 -29.63 3.21
C GLN A 221 23.46 -30.02 4.38
N THR A 222 22.36 -29.31 4.63
CA THR A 222 21.52 -29.50 5.84
C THR A 222 20.84 -30.87 5.91
N HIS A 223 20.68 -31.55 4.78
CA HIS A 223 20.16 -32.93 4.70
C HIS A 223 21.25 -33.99 4.46
N GLU A 224 22.52 -33.62 4.56
CA GLU A 224 23.61 -34.58 4.62
C GLU A 224 23.58 -35.33 5.96
N ARG A 225 24.08 -36.57 5.94
CA ARG A 225 24.12 -37.45 7.12
C ARG A 225 25.55 -37.79 7.43
N VAL A 226 25.92 -37.83 8.71
CA VAL A 226 27.32 -38.13 9.08
C VAL A 226 27.80 -39.52 8.63
N ASP A 227 26.88 -40.45 8.34
CA ASP A 227 27.14 -41.76 7.74
C ASP A 227 27.29 -41.77 6.21
N GLY A 228 27.09 -40.64 5.52
CA GLY A 228 27.20 -40.48 4.07
C GLY A 228 25.99 -41.00 3.29
N LYS A 229 24.88 -41.34 3.96
CA LYS A 229 23.62 -41.74 3.29
C LYS A 229 22.68 -40.55 3.03
N GLY A 230 23.17 -39.34 3.30
CA GLY A 230 22.44 -38.09 3.11
C GLY A 230 22.41 -37.63 1.65
N TYR A 231 21.99 -36.39 1.44
CA TYR A 231 21.89 -35.78 0.11
C TYR A 231 22.11 -34.27 0.19
N PRO A 232 22.49 -33.61 -0.93
CA PRO A 232 22.56 -34.12 -2.30
C PRO A 232 23.89 -34.78 -2.73
N LEU A 233 24.97 -34.62 -1.97
CA LEU A 233 26.33 -35.03 -2.34
C LEU A 233 26.80 -36.31 -1.62
N GLY A 234 26.17 -36.70 -0.52
CA GLY A 234 26.55 -37.90 0.24
C GLY A 234 27.80 -37.71 1.11
N LEU A 235 27.99 -36.50 1.62
CA LEU A 235 29.14 -36.09 2.43
C LEU A 235 29.15 -36.83 3.78
N LYS A 236 30.34 -37.05 4.35
CA LYS A 236 30.53 -37.75 5.62
C LYS A 236 31.21 -36.88 6.65
N ARG A 237 30.68 -36.90 7.88
CA ARG A 237 31.29 -36.30 9.08
C ARG A 237 31.85 -34.89 8.85
N ASP A 238 33.16 -34.76 8.76
CA ASP A 238 33.88 -33.48 8.67
C ASP A 238 33.88 -32.88 7.26
N GLU A 239 33.39 -33.62 6.26
CA GLU A 239 33.04 -33.05 4.94
C GLU A 239 31.78 -32.17 5.02
N ILE A 240 30.97 -32.33 6.08
CA ILE A 240 29.78 -31.52 6.34
C ILE A 240 30.16 -30.36 7.27
N SER A 241 29.82 -29.14 6.87
CA SER A 241 29.99 -27.95 7.71
C SER A 241 29.38 -28.17 9.09
N ILE A 242 30.03 -27.63 10.13
CA ILE A 242 29.52 -27.78 11.51
C ILE A 242 28.14 -27.12 11.64
N GLU A 243 27.91 -26.03 10.90
CA GLU A 243 26.66 -25.31 10.83
C GLU A 243 25.53 -26.18 10.28
N ALA A 244 25.76 -26.91 9.17
CA ALA A 244 24.77 -27.83 8.61
C ALA A 244 24.50 -29.02 9.56
N ARG A 245 25.53 -29.54 10.22
CA ARG A 245 25.37 -30.59 11.26
C ARG A 245 24.53 -30.10 12.44
N ILE A 246 24.69 -28.83 12.84
CA ILE A 246 23.86 -28.20 13.87
C ILE A 246 22.40 -28.10 13.40
N ILE A 247 22.16 -27.57 12.20
CA ILE A 247 20.82 -27.42 11.64
C ILE A 247 20.10 -28.77 11.55
N ALA A 248 20.76 -29.82 11.04
CA ALA A 248 20.18 -31.16 10.93
C ALA A 248 19.71 -31.73 12.28
N VAL A 249 20.49 -31.51 13.35
CA VAL A 249 20.13 -31.95 14.71
C VAL A 249 18.95 -31.16 15.26
N VAL A 250 18.94 -29.84 15.07
CA VAL A 250 17.85 -28.98 15.55
C VAL A 250 16.57 -29.23 14.80
N ASP A 251 16.62 -29.36 13.47
CA ASP A 251 15.46 -29.68 12.63
C ASP A 251 14.87 -31.04 13.04
N THR A 252 15.71 -32.06 13.23
CA THR A 252 15.26 -33.37 13.72
C THR A 252 14.57 -33.25 15.08
N TYR A 253 15.14 -32.46 16.00
CA TYR A 253 14.55 -32.23 17.32
C TYR A 253 13.19 -31.51 17.22
N ASP A 254 13.11 -30.39 16.48
CA ASP A 254 11.86 -29.64 16.31
C ASP A 254 10.78 -30.51 15.62
N ALA A 255 11.19 -31.32 14.64
CA ALA A 255 10.30 -32.25 13.94
C ALA A 255 9.72 -33.33 14.86
N ILE A 256 10.46 -33.82 15.86
CA ILE A 256 9.99 -34.83 16.81
C ILE A 256 9.25 -34.27 18.02
N THR A 257 9.47 -33.01 18.39
CA THR A 257 8.82 -32.35 19.53
C THR A 257 7.65 -31.45 19.16
N THR A 258 7.28 -31.37 17.88
CA THR A 258 6.12 -30.59 17.41
C THR A 258 5.00 -31.52 16.96
N ASP A 259 3.75 -31.15 17.27
CA ASP A 259 2.57 -31.88 16.81
C ASP A 259 2.49 -31.80 15.28
N ARG A 260 2.29 -32.96 14.64
CA ARG A 260 2.05 -33.07 13.19
C ARG A 260 0.66 -33.66 12.95
N PRO A 261 0.02 -33.42 11.80
CA PRO A 261 -1.34 -33.90 11.51
C PRO A 261 -1.58 -35.40 11.73
N TYR A 262 -0.50 -36.21 11.68
CA TYR A 262 -0.55 -37.66 11.82
C TYR A 262 0.22 -38.21 13.04
N ARG A 263 0.83 -37.35 13.88
CA ARG A 263 1.62 -37.78 15.04
C ARG A 263 1.71 -36.69 16.11
N ASN A 264 1.42 -37.06 17.36
CA ASN A 264 1.65 -36.18 18.52
C ASN A 264 3.14 -35.93 18.75
N ALA A 265 3.47 -34.79 19.34
CA ALA A 265 4.82 -34.46 19.80
C ALA A 265 5.35 -35.50 20.81
N LEU A 266 6.62 -35.87 20.68
CA LEU A 266 7.31 -36.69 21.68
C LEU A 266 7.55 -35.89 22.96
N THR A 267 7.56 -36.60 24.10
CA THR A 267 8.06 -36.00 25.34
C THR A 267 9.55 -35.67 25.23
N LYS A 268 10.01 -34.75 26.09
CA LYS A 268 11.42 -34.34 26.16
C LYS A 268 12.36 -35.54 26.32
N GLU A 269 12.02 -36.48 27.19
CA GLU A 269 12.81 -37.69 27.44
C GLU A 269 12.84 -38.61 26.22
N GLU A 270 11.70 -38.83 25.55
CA GLU A 270 11.62 -39.63 24.32
C GLU A 270 12.42 -39.01 23.17
N ALA A 271 12.32 -37.68 23.00
CA ALA A 271 13.10 -36.95 22.00
C ALA A 271 14.61 -37.08 22.25
N ILE A 272 15.05 -37.01 23.51
CA ILE A 272 16.46 -37.23 23.88
C ILE A 272 16.91 -38.66 23.51
N GLN A 273 16.09 -39.67 23.75
CA GLN A 273 16.44 -41.05 23.38
C GLN A 273 16.52 -41.24 21.86
N GLU A 274 15.59 -40.65 21.11
CA GLU A 274 15.61 -40.72 19.65
C GLU A 274 16.85 -40.00 19.07
N LEU A 275 17.21 -38.83 19.59
CA LEU A 275 18.45 -38.13 19.18
C LEU A 275 19.69 -38.98 19.46
N LYS A 276 19.79 -39.62 20.64
CA LYS A 276 20.92 -40.50 21.00
C LYS A 276 21.01 -41.72 20.10
N LYS A 277 19.88 -42.33 19.74
CA LYS A 277 19.82 -43.50 18.85
C LYS A 277 20.36 -43.17 17.45
N ASN A 278 20.14 -41.94 16.99
CA ASN A 278 20.56 -41.46 15.67
C ASN A 278 21.94 -40.76 15.67
N ALA A 279 22.55 -40.56 16.85
CA ALA A 279 23.89 -40.00 16.99
C ALA A 279 24.95 -40.92 16.37
N GLY A 280 25.93 -40.32 15.67
CA GLY A 280 27.01 -41.04 14.98
C GLY A 280 26.59 -41.72 13.68
N THR A 281 25.29 -41.73 13.32
CA THR A 281 24.77 -42.29 12.06
C THR A 281 24.10 -41.20 11.21
N GLN A 282 22.90 -40.77 11.58
CA GLN A 282 22.24 -39.64 10.91
C GLN A 282 22.81 -38.31 11.38
N LEU A 283 22.99 -38.20 12.69
CA LEU A 283 23.27 -36.95 13.39
C LEU A 283 24.70 -36.94 13.93
N ASP A 284 25.30 -35.75 14.01
CA ASP A 284 26.60 -35.60 14.65
C ASP A 284 26.52 -35.79 16.16
N GLU A 285 27.34 -36.67 16.70
CA GLU A 285 27.34 -37.01 18.13
C GLU A 285 27.70 -35.81 19.02
N ARG A 286 28.68 -34.98 18.62
CA ARG A 286 29.10 -33.80 19.39
C ARG A 286 27.98 -32.78 19.49
N VAL A 287 27.27 -32.56 18.38
CA VAL A 287 26.13 -31.64 18.31
C VAL A 287 24.95 -32.16 19.13
N VAL A 288 24.63 -33.45 19.03
CA VAL A 288 23.58 -34.11 19.84
C VAL A 288 23.86 -33.94 21.33
N HIS A 289 25.12 -34.16 21.75
CA HIS A 289 25.52 -33.95 23.14
C HIS A 289 25.32 -32.50 23.60
N ALA A 290 25.73 -31.52 22.79
CA ALA A 290 25.53 -30.10 23.11
C ALA A 290 24.06 -29.72 23.24
N LEU A 291 23.20 -30.19 22.33
CA LEU A 291 21.75 -29.98 22.40
C LEU A 291 21.15 -30.60 23.67
N ILE A 292 21.52 -31.84 24.02
CA ILE A 292 21.03 -32.51 25.23
C ILE A 292 21.43 -31.74 26.49
N GLU A 293 22.66 -31.20 26.56
CA GLU A 293 23.06 -30.35 27.68
C GLU A 293 22.21 -29.09 27.79
N ILE A 294 21.95 -28.42 26.66
CA ILE A 294 21.12 -27.21 26.60
C ILE A 294 19.71 -27.52 27.10
N ILE A 295 19.10 -28.59 26.57
CA ILE A 295 17.76 -29.08 26.94
C ILE A 295 17.67 -29.44 28.42
N ARG A 296 18.76 -29.96 29.03
CA ARG A 296 18.79 -30.38 30.44
C ARG A 296 19.07 -29.24 31.42
N LYS A 297 19.98 -28.31 31.09
CA LYS A 297 20.38 -27.20 31.97
C LYS A 297 19.38 -26.05 32.00
N ARG A 298 18.61 -25.90 30.94
CA ARG A 298 17.59 -24.88 30.74
C ARG A 298 16.45 -25.58 30.02
N ASP A 299 15.19 -25.30 30.34
CA ASP A 299 14.19 -25.49 29.31
C ASP A 299 14.46 -24.39 28.25
N PRO A 300 14.87 -24.73 27.01
CA PRO A 300 15.01 -23.74 25.96
C PRO A 300 13.65 -23.19 25.50
N PHE A 301 12.54 -23.63 26.11
CA PHE A 301 11.19 -23.08 25.90
C PHE A 301 10.35 -23.07 27.20
N PRO A 302 10.61 -22.20 28.20
CA PRO A 302 9.67 -21.94 29.27
C PRO A 302 8.37 -21.41 28.66
N GLU A 303 7.22 -21.68 29.27
CA GLU A 303 5.89 -21.22 28.82
C GLU A 303 5.83 -19.69 28.53
N GLU A 304 6.69 -18.89 29.17
CA GLU A 304 6.86 -17.45 28.91
C GLU A 304 7.40 -17.11 27.50
N ARG A 305 8.00 -18.07 26.78
CA ARG A 305 8.61 -17.85 25.45
C ARG A 305 7.64 -17.99 24.29
N ARG A 306 6.59 -18.81 24.41
CA ARG A 306 5.49 -18.83 23.41
C ARG A 306 4.89 -17.43 23.30
N ALA A 307 4.62 -16.78 24.44
CA ALA A 307 4.14 -15.41 24.48
C ALA A 307 5.08 -14.40 23.77
N TRP A 308 6.41 -14.54 23.89
CA TRP A 308 7.37 -13.67 23.18
C TRP A 308 7.40 -13.94 21.67
N PHE A 309 7.42 -15.21 21.23
CA PHE A 309 7.41 -15.57 19.82
C PHE A 309 6.07 -15.27 19.14
N ASP A 310 4.97 -15.42 19.88
CA ASP A 310 3.63 -15.03 19.46
C ASP A 310 3.51 -13.51 19.41
N GLN A 311 4.13 -12.77 20.34
CA GLN A 311 4.25 -11.31 20.25
C GLN A 311 5.07 -10.85 19.05
N GLU A 312 6.21 -11.48 18.77
CA GLU A 312 7.08 -11.08 17.67
C GLU A 312 6.47 -11.46 16.30
N ARG A 313 5.83 -12.64 16.20
CA ARG A 313 5.01 -13.00 15.03
C ARG A 313 3.81 -12.08 14.87
N ALA A 314 3.08 -11.80 15.93
CA ALA A 314 1.98 -10.84 15.88
C ALA A 314 2.50 -9.48 15.41
N ARG A 315 3.66 -9.00 15.88
CA ARG A 315 4.29 -7.76 15.41
C ARG A 315 4.67 -7.78 13.94
N LEU A 316 5.20 -8.89 13.43
CA LEU A 316 5.52 -9.03 12.01
C LEU A 316 4.28 -9.06 11.14
N GLN A 317 3.28 -9.87 11.52
CA GLN A 317 1.99 -9.93 10.83
C GLN A 317 1.26 -8.57 10.88
N GLN A 318 1.36 -7.83 12.00
CA GLN A 318 0.88 -6.44 12.10
C GLN A 318 1.60 -5.53 11.11
N ARG A 319 2.93 -5.65 10.96
CA ARG A 319 3.71 -4.85 9.99
C ARG A 319 3.38 -5.20 8.55
N GLU A 320 3.19 -6.48 8.22
CA GLU A 320 2.77 -6.89 6.88
C GLU A 320 1.35 -6.42 6.56
N ALA A 321 0.41 -6.59 7.51
CA ALA A 321 -0.94 -6.06 7.36
C ALA A 321 -0.91 -4.54 7.15
N PHE A 322 -0.06 -3.82 7.90
CA PHE A 322 0.15 -2.39 7.73
C PHE A 322 0.69 -2.02 6.35
N LEU A 323 1.71 -2.73 5.85
CA LEU A 323 2.28 -2.52 4.52
C LEU A 323 1.24 -2.80 3.42
N ARG A 324 0.53 -3.92 3.50
CA ARG A 324 -0.53 -4.28 2.55
C ARG A 324 -1.67 -3.27 2.50
N ILE A 325 -2.11 -2.77 3.67
CA ILE A 325 -3.13 -1.71 3.74
C ILE A 325 -2.57 -0.43 3.12
N SER A 326 -1.33 -0.06 3.44
CA SER A 326 -0.65 1.13 2.88
C SER A 326 -0.53 1.05 1.36
N GLU A 327 -0.13 -0.09 0.80
CA GLU A 327 -0.08 -0.34 -0.65
C GLU A 327 -1.46 -0.24 -1.29
N GLY A 328 -2.48 -0.80 -0.64
CA GLY A 328 -3.87 -0.67 -1.10
C GLY A 328 -4.35 0.78 -1.16
N ILE A 329 -3.93 1.61 -0.20
CA ILE A 329 -4.24 3.04 -0.18
C ILE A 329 -3.51 3.76 -1.32
N LEU A 330 -2.23 3.48 -1.53
CA LEU A 330 -1.44 4.03 -2.65
C LEU A 330 -2.00 3.62 -4.02
N ALA A 331 -2.53 2.40 -4.13
CA ALA A 331 -3.22 1.91 -5.32
C ALA A 331 -4.60 2.56 -5.53
N GLY A 332 -5.08 3.37 -4.57
CA GLY A 332 -6.36 4.07 -4.66
C GLY A 332 -7.58 3.17 -4.50
N LYS A 333 -7.50 2.15 -3.63
CA LYS A 333 -8.65 1.32 -3.25
C LYS A 333 -9.82 2.16 -2.73
N GLU A 334 -11.03 1.60 -2.82
CA GLU A 334 -12.22 2.21 -2.24
C GLU A 334 -12.13 2.28 -0.71
N ILE A 335 -12.63 3.38 -0.13
CA ILE A 335 -12.62 3.62 1.33
C ILE A 335 -13.16 2.41 2.08
N GLN A 336 -14.32 1.89 1.69
CA GLN A 336 -14.97 0.77 2.39
C GLN A 336 -14.10 -0.50 2.43
N GLN A 337 -13.35 -0.78 1.36
CA GLN A 337 -12.45 -1.92 1.32
C GLN A 337 -11.29 -1.73 2.31
N THR A 338 -10.70 -0.53 2.36
CA THR A 338 -9.64 -0.20 3.33
C THR A 338 -10.15 -0.35 4.77
N LEU A 339 -11.37 0.13 5.06
CA LEU A 339 -11.95 0.01 6.40
C LEU A 339 -12.12 -1.46 6.82
N ASN A 340 -12.61 -2.31 5.91
CA ASN A 340 -12.78 -3.75 6.14
C ASN A 340 -11.43 -4.44 6.39
N GLU A 341 -10.40 -4.11 5.61
CA GLU A 341 -9.04 -4.64 5.79
C GLU A 341 -8.47 -4.27 7.16
N VAL A 342 -8.72 -3.05 7.63
CA VAL A 342 -8.27 -2.55 8.94
C VAL A 342 -8.95 -3.28 10.10
N VAL A 343 -10.29 -3.38 10.10
CA VAL A 343 -10.99 -4.06 11.22
C VAL A 343 -10.65 -5.55 11.28
N ASN A 344 -10.46 -6.19 10.11
CA ASN A 344 -9.98 -7.57 10.05
C ASN A 344 -8.56 -7.69 10.61
N ALA A 345 -7.63 -6.83 10.19
CA ALA A 345 -6.26 -6.81 10.71
C ALA A 345 -6.22 -6.60 12.23
N ILE A 346 -7.08 -5.74 12.77
CA ILE A 346 -7.23 -5.55 14.22
C ILE A 346 -7.65 -6.87 14.88
N THR A 347 -8.73 -7.50 14.42
CA THR A 347 -9.21 -8.75 15.05
C THR A 347 -8.30 -9.97 14.85
N GLN A 348 -7.48 -9.97 13.79
CA GLN A 348 -6.56 -11.07 13.48
C GLN A 348 -5.21 -10.94 14.17
N HIS A 349 -4.74 -9.72 14.40
CA HIS A 349 -3.37 -9.48 14.85
C HIS A 349 -3.27 -8.71 16.18
N THR A 350 -4.39 -8.37 16.80
CA THR A 350 -4.44 -7.75 18.14
C THR A 350 -5.26 -8.66 19.07
N PRO A 351 -5.19 -8.49 20.41
CA PRO A 351 -5.87 -9.40 21.32
C PRO A 351 -7.40 -9.21 21.33
N PHE A 352 -8.01 -8.36 20.50
CA PHE A 352 -9.45 -8.07 20.54
C PHE A 352 -10.24 -8.90 19.53
N ARG A 353 -11.35 -9.49 19.96
CA ARG A 353 -12.19 -10.33 19.07
C ARG A 353 -13.19 -9.54 18.24
N ARG A 354 -13.58 -8.35 18.71
CA ARG A 354 -14.54 -7.51 18.00
C ARG A 354 -13.96 -6.11 17.80
N ALA A 355 -14.20 -5.57 16.61
CA ALA A 355 -13.81 -4.23 16.22
C ALA A 355 -14.92 -3.58 15.39
N ALA A 356 -15.19 -2.31 15.64
CA ALA A 356 -16.04 -1.47 14.80
C ALA A 356 -15.32 -0.17 14.48
N LEU A 357 -15.24 0.18 13.21
CA LEU A 357 -14.64 1.42 12.72
C LEU A 357 -15.73 2.25 12.08
N ALA A 358 -15.96 3.46 12.62
CA ALA A 358 -16.96 4.38 12.13
C ALA A 358 -16.32 5.70 11.67
N LEU A 359 -16.59 6.12 10.44
CA LEU A 359 -16.21 7.43 9.91
C LEU A 359 -17.39 8.40 9.98
N TYR A 360 -17.13 9.60 10.47
CA TYR A 360 -18.11 10.67 10.53
C TYR A 360 -18.23 11.39 9.18
N ASP A 361 -19.38 12.04 8.95
CA ASP A 361 -19.65 12.86 7.77
C ASP A 361 -18.68 14.05 7.59
N ARG A 362 -18.01 14.44 8.68
CA ARG A 362 -16.99 15.48 8.70
C ARG A 362 -16.08 15.35 9.93
N PRO A 363 -14.83 15.84 9.87
CA PRO A 363 -13.98 15.96 11.04
C PRO A 363 -14.59 16.92 12.07
N ILE A 364 -14.61 16.56 13.35
CA ILE A 364 -15.19 17.38 14.42
C ILE A 364 -14.23 17.57 15.60
N SER A 365 -14.46 18.57 16.45
CA SER A 365 -13.82 18.56 17.77
C SER A 365 -14.51 17.51 18.67
N PRO A 366 -13.78 16.64 19.38
CA PRO A 366 -14.36 15.53 20.16
C PRO A 366 -15.36 16.01 21.22
N ARG A 367 -15.07 17.18 21.80
CA ARG A 367 -15.86 17.81 22.88
C ARG A 367 -16.89 18.81 22.35
N SER A 368 -17.06 18.94 21.03
CA SER A 368 -18.08 19.82 20.45
C SER A 368 -19.49 19.30 20.71
N ALA A 369 -20.46 20.22 20.73
CA ALA A 369 -21.88 19.91 20.79
C ALA A 369 -22.45 19.45 19.43
N GLU A 370 -21.62 19.29 18.40
CA GLU A 370 -22.07 18.97 17.04
C GLU A 370 -22.55 17.53 16.93
N LYS A 371 -23.72 17.35 16.29
CA LYS A 371 -24.19 16.03 15.85
C LYS A 371 -23.39 15.59 14.62
N VAL A 372 -23.11 14.30 14.54
CA VAL A 372 -22.42 13.63 13.43
C VAL A 372 -23.30 12.54 12.84
N GLN A 373 -23.09 12.23 11.58
CA GLN A 373 -23.63 11.03 10.94
C GLN A 373 -22.49 10.08 10.61
N ILE A 374 -22.73 8.77 10.68
CA ILE A 374 -21.75 7.77 10.27
C ILE A 374 -21.97 7.48 8.78
N ILE A 375 -21.01 7.88 7.95
CA ILE A 375 -21.08 7.70 6.49
C ILE A 375 -20.55 6.34 6.05
N HIS A 376 -19.50 5.86 6.72
CA HIS A 376 -18.91 4.55 6.52
C HIS A 376 -18.74 3.83 7.85
N ILE A 377 -19.01 2.53 7.83
CA ILE A 377 -18.77 1.66 8.96
C ILE A 377 -18.16 0.35 8.46
N ALA A 378 -17.22 -0.20 9.21
CA ALA A 378 -16.73 -1.56 9.01
C ALA A 378 -16.69 -2.25 10.36
N CYS A 379 -17.06 -3.53 10.38
CA CYS A 379 -17.12 -4.32 11.60
C CYS A 379 -16.44 -5.67 11.39
N ALA A 380 -15.76 -6.16 12.43
CA ALA A 380 -15.24 -7.52 12.51
C ALA A 380 -15.64 -8.12 13.87
N GLY A 381 -16.06 -9.38 13.88
CA GLY A 381 -16.58 -10.04 15.09
C GLY A 381 -17.99 -9.58 15.53
N LEU A 382 -18.69 -8.79 14.72
CA LEU A 382 -20.06 -8.31 14.97
C LEU A 382 -21.00 -8.79 13.85
N THR A 383 -22.32 -8.83 14.13
CA THR A 383 -23.31 -9.23 13.13
C THR A 383 -23.67 -8.07 12.20
N PRO A 384 -24.18 -8.33 10.97
CA PRO A 384 -24.69 -7.28 10.09
C PRO A 384 -25.77 -6.40 10.75
N THR A 385 -26.62 -7.00 11.60
CA THR A 385 -27.63 -6.25 12.38
C THR A 385 -26.98 -5.30 13.38
N ASP A 386 -25.87 -5.68 14.00
CA ASP A 386 -25.13 -4.82 14.92
C ASP A 386 -24.50 -3.63 14.18
N GLU A 387 -23.94 -3.87 12.98
CA GLU A 387 -23.38 -2.83 12.11
C GLU A 387 -24.44 -1.78 11.72
N GLU A 388 -25.63 -2.21 11.29
CA GLU A 388 -26.74 -1.29 10.99
C GLU A 388 -27.16 -0.48 12.21
N ARG A 389 -27.20 -1.10 13.39
CA ARG A 389 -27.54 -0.42 14.64
C ARG A 389 -26.52 0.65 15.03
N ILE A 390 -25.22 0.34 14.93
CA ILE A 390 -24.15 1.30 15.21
C ILE A 390 -24.23 2.47 14.23
N LYS A 391 -24.41 2.18 12.94
CA LYS A 391 -24.53 3.21 11.89
C LYS A 391 -25.73 4.14 12.10
N ALA A 392 -26.87 3.59 12.49
CA ALA A 392 -28.10 4.35 12.72
C ALA A 392 -28.07 5.19 14.02
N HIS A 393 -27.21 4.83 14.98
CA HIS A 393 -27.18 5.45 16.30
C HIS A 393 -25.75 5.88 16.70
N PRO A 394 -25.20 6.94 16.07
CA PRO A 394 -23.92 7.51 16.49
C PRO A 394 -23.97 8.06 17.92
N LEU A 395 -22.82 8.03 18.59
CA LEU A 395 -22.65 8.55 19.95
C LEU A 395 -23.10 10.03 20.07
N PRO A 396 -24.10 10.35 20.91
CA PRO A 396 -24.56 11.71 21.11
C PRO A 396 -23.45 12.61 21.69
N PRO A 397 -23.46 13.93 21.43
CA PRO A 397 -22.42 14.83 21.90
C PRO A 397 -22.14 14.76 23.41
N LYS A 398 -23.21 14.58 24.22
CA LYS A 398 -23.10 14.44 25.68
C LYS A 398 -22.30 13.19 26.09
N GLU A 399 -22.55 12.04 25.45
CA GLU A 399 -21.85 10.79 25.76
C GLU A 399 -20.43 10.80 25.17
N ARG A 400 -20.26 11.28 23.94
CA ARG A 400 -18.94 11.44 23.32
C ARG A 400 -18.00 12.27 24.19
N LYS A 401 -18.46 13.40 24.75
CA LYS A 401 -17.66 14.22 25.66
C LYS A 401 -17.18 13.44 26.91
N LYS A 402 -17.95 12.47 27.39
CA LYS A 402 -17.57 11.63 28.54
C LYS A 402 -16.54 10.57 28.17
N VAL A 403 -16.57 10.03 26.95
CA VAL A 403 -15.55 9.08 26.45
C VAL A 403 -14.17 9.73 26.37
N PHE A 404 -14.11 10.96 25.82
CA PHE A 404 -12.86 11.70 25.60
C PHE A 404 -12.36 12.50 26.83
N ARG A 405 -12.53 11.93 28.04
CA ARG A 405 -11.98 12.48 29.28
C ARG A 405 -10.52 12.07 29.45
N GLU A 406 -9.72 12.95 30.03
CA GLU A 406 -8.28 12.70 30.17
C GLU A 406 -7.96 11.56 31.14
N ASP A 407 -8.82 11.33 32.14
CA ASP A 407 -8.65 10.23 33.10
C ASP A 407 -8.95 8.83 32.52
N PHE A 408 -9.50 8.76 31.30
CA PHE A 408 -9.68 7.52 30.53
C PHE A 408 -8.58 7.30 29.50
N ARG A 409 -7.67 8.26 29.33
CA ARG A 409 -6.68 8.23 28.26
C ARG A 409 -5.54 7.27 28.59
N ILE A 410 -5.21 6.41 27.63
CA ILE A 410 -4.02 5.58 27.61
C ILE A 410 -3.36 5.80 26.24
N SER A 411 -2.15 6.37 26.21
CA SER A 411 -1.49 6.83 24.97
C SER A 411 -2.36 7.85 24.20
N ARG A 412 -2.80 7.55 22.98
CA ARG A 412 -3.70 8.37 22.14
C ARG A 412 -5.12 7.81 22.11
N SER A 413 -5.37 6.73 22.85
CA SER A 413 -6.64 6.01 22.93
C SER A 413 -7.31 6.23 24.30
N TYR A 414 -8.57 5.80 24.43
CA TYR A 414 -9.41 6.02 25.61
C TYR A 414 -10.03 4.70 26.05
N TYR A 415 -9.59 4.18 27.19
CA TYR A 415 -10.21 3.03 27.85
C TYR A 415 -11.29 3.52 28.81
N VAL A 416 -12.53 3.07 28.59
CA VAL A 416 -13.71 3.48 29.33
C VAL A 416 -14.19 2.30 30.20
N PRO A 417 -13.94 2.33 31.53
CA PRO A 417 -14.41 1.32 32.44
C PRO A 417 -15.92 1.39 32.65
N HIS A 418 -16.59 0.25 32.72
CA HIS A 418 -18.04 0.13 32.93
C HIS A 418 -18.53 0.78 34.24
N ASP A 419 -17.72 0.76 35.30
CA ASP A 419 -18.07 1.29 36.63
C ASP A 419 -17.95 2.82 36.72
N ARG A 420 -17.07 3.41 35.90
CA ARG A 420 -16.88 4.88 35.81
C ARG A 420 -17.82 5.54 34.82
N LEU A 421 -18.25 4.80 33.80
CA LEU A 421 -19.21 5.25 32.81
C LEU A 421 -20.22 4.13 32.51
N PRO A 422 -21.26 3.96 33.35
CA PRO A 422 -22.31 3.00 33.06
C PRO A 422 -23.04 3.45 31.80
N TRP A 423 -22.76 2.76 30.70
CA TRP A 423 -23.46 2.95 29.45
C TRP A 423 -24.96 2.67 29.68
N GLY A 424 -25.80 3.69 29.50
CA GLY A 424 -27.26 3.50 29.53
C GLY A 424 -27.74 2.58 28.39
N GLU A 425 -29.06 2.48 28.18
CA GLU A 425 -29.64 1.73 27.04
C GLU A 425 -29.45 2.46 25.70
N HIS A 426 -28.20 2.77 25.33
CA HIS A 426 -27.91 3.40 24.05
C HIS A 426 -27.98 2.36 22.91
N PRO A 427 -28.83 2.53 21.89
CA PRO A 427 -29.08 1.49 20.89
C PRO A 427 -27.85 1.12 20.03
N GLY A 428 -26.91 2.06 19.87
CA GLY A 428 -25.67 1.88 19.12
C GLY A 428 -24.51 1.26 19.92
N LEU A 429 -24.70 0.95 21.21
CA LEU A 429 -23.70 0.23 22.00
C LEU A 429 -24.03 -1.26 21.98
N ILE A 430 -23.08 -2.07 21.50
CA ILE A 430 -23.24 -3.52 21.38
C ILE A 430 -22.57 -4.20 22.56
N LYS A 431 -23.38 -4.64 23.52
CA LYS A 431 -22.87 -5.35 24.71
C LYS A 431 -22.20 -6.66 24.33
N SER A 432 -21.12 -7.00 25.03
CA SER A 432 -20.51 -8.32 24.92
C SER A 432 -21.47 -9.39 25.46
N LYS A 433 -21.47 -10.55 24.81
CA LYS A 433 -22.23 -11.74 25.28
C LYS A 433 -21.39 -12.63 26.19
N VAL A 434 -20.11 -12.30 26.39
CA VAL A 434 -19.19 -13.03 27.25
C VAL A 434 -19.57 -12.79 28.71
N GLN A 435 -19.64 -13.85 29.52
CA GLN A 435 -19.91 -13.71 30.94
C GLN A 435 -18.68 -13.15 31.68
N PRO A 436 -18.87 -12.29 32.71
CA PRO A 436 -17.77 -11.77 33.51
C PRO A 436 -16.99 -12.92 34.17
N SER A 437 -15.67 -12.96 33.95
CA SER A 437 -14.78 -13.90 34.61
C SER A 437 -14.06 -13.21 35.77
N PRO A 438 -14.09 -13.76 37.01
CA PRO A 438 -13.34 -13.19 38.14
C PRO A 438 -11.82 -13.13 37.94
N LYS A 439 -11.30 -13.89 36.96
CA LYS A 439 -9.88 -13.91 36.59
C LYS A 439 -9.53 -12.87 35.51
N SER A 440 -10.53 -12.21 34.92
CA SER A 440 -10.36 -11.16 33.90
C SER A 440 -10.26 -9.80 34.57
N SER A 441 -9.32 -8.97 34.11
CA SER A 441 -9.29 -7.55 34.48
C SER A 441 -10.18 -6.69 33.58
N TRP A 442 -10.58 -7.22 32.41
CA TRP A 442 -11.54 -6.61 31.50
C TRP A 442 -12.97 -7.05 31.85
N HIS A 443 -13.89 -6.10 31.99
CA HIS A 443 -15.31 -6.37 32.17
C HIS A 443 -16.05 -6.36 30.81
N PRO A 444 -17.08 -7.22 30.58
CA PRO A 444 -17.80 -7.27 29.30
C PRO A 444 -18.43 -5.95 28.82
N ASP A 445 -18.73 -5.02 29.73
CA ASP A 445 -19.24 -3.68 29.43
C ASP A 445 -18.14 -2.59 29.33
N ASP A 446 -16.86 -2.95 29.50
CA ASP A 446 -15.76 -2.03 29.23
C ASP A 446 -15.63 -1.77 27.72
N THR A 447 -15.08 -0.63 27.34
CA THR A 447 -14.87 -0.29 25.92
C THR A 447 -13.55 0.42 25.72
N LEU A 448 -12.83 0.07 24.66
CA LEU A 448 -11.65 0.80 24.22
C LEU A 448 -11.97 1.58 22.94
N CYS A 449 -11.76 2.89 22.98
CA CYS A 449 -11.97 3.78 21.85
C CYS A 449 -10.62 4.32 21.35
N ILE A 450 -10.31 4.06 20.08
CA ILE A 450 -9.13 4.55 19.38
C ILE A 450 -9.57 5.62 18.37
N PRO A 451 -9.31 6.90 18.63
CA PRO A 451 -9.70 7.99 17.72
C PRO A 451 -8.84 8.03 16.45
N MET A 452 -9.48 8.36 15.33
CA MET A 452 -8.81 8.68 14.06
C MET A 452 -8.77 10.20 13.88
N TRP A 453 -7.56 10.75 13.84
CA TRP A 453 -7.34 12.20 13.77
C TRP A 453 -6.91 12.63 12.37
N ILE A 454 -7.43 13.76 11.93
CA ILE A 454 -6.84 14.58 10.87
C ILE A 454 -6.55 15.94 11.50
N GLU A 455 -5.27 16.31 11.55
CA GLU A 455 -4.79 17.45 12.33
C GLU A 455 -5.30 17.31 13.79
N ASP A 456 -6.04 18.29 14.30
CA ASP A 456 -6.63 18.28 15.65
C ASP A 456 -8.13 17.93 15.66
N ARG A 457 -8.66 17.40 14.54
CA ARG A 457 -10.08 17.06 14.39
C ARG A 457 -10.28 15.55 14.31
N LEU A 458 -11.30 15.07 15.01
CA LEU A 458 -11.73 13.68 15.04
C LEU A 458 -12.50 13.36 13.75
N LEU A 459 -11.92 12.54 12.89
CA LEU A 459 -12.54 12.03 11.66
C LEU A 459 -13.53 10.88 11.96
N GLY A 460 -13.22 10.08 12.98
CA GLY A 460 -13.99 8.91 13.33
C GLY A 460 -13.35 8.14 14.47
N THR A 461 -13.91 6.98 14.79
CA THR A 461 -13.47 6.16 15.92
C THR A 461 -13.40 4.70 15.54
N ILE A 462 -12.39 4.01 16.05
CA ILE A 462 -12.35 2.56 16.15
C ILE A 462 -12.73 2.21 17.59
N THR A 463 -13.64 1.26 17.77
CA THR A 463 -13.98 0.69 19.08
C THR A 463 -13.67 -0.79 19.06
N VAL A 464 -12.97 -1.27 20.08
CA VAL A 464 -12.64 -2.69 20.25
C VAL A 464 -13.04 -3.17 21.63
N ASP A 465 -13.39 -4.45 21.72
CA ASP A 465 -13.75 -5.12 22.97
C ASP A 465 -13.51 -6.64 22.89
N GLU A 466 -13.87 -7.36 23.95
CA GLU A 466 -13.64 -8.80 24.11
C GLU A 466 -12.17 -9.21 23.92
N PRO A 467 -11.23 -8.71 24.76
CA PRO A 467 -9.85 -9.14 24.70
C PRO A 467 -9.73 -10.63 25.03
N VAL A 468 -9.02 -11.38 24.17
CA VAL A 468 -8.79 -12.82 24.26
C VAL A 468 -8.14 -13.21 25.59
N ASP A 469 -7.23 -12.37 26.10
CA ASP A 469 -6.51 -12.58 27.35
C ASP A 469 -7.24 -12.03 28.59
N GLY A 470 -8.38 -11.34 28.41
CA GLY A 470 -9.13 -10.70 29.49
C GLY A 470 -8.40 -9.53 30.15
N ARG A 471 -7.36 -8.97 29.50
CA ARG A 471 -6.53 -7.92 30.09
C ARG A 471 -6.98 -6.52 29.67
N VAL A 472 -6.85 -5.57 30.60
CA VAL A 472 -6.96 -4.13 30.28
C VAL A 472 -5.79 -3.73 29.37
N PRO A 473 -6.03 -2.89 28.35
CA PRO A 473 -5.00 -2.47 27.41
C PRO A 473 -3.86 -1.69 28.08
N THR A 474 -2.64 -1.95 27.63
CA THR A 474 -1.42 -1.18 27.92
C THR A 474 -1.00 -0.36 26.70
N THR A 475 -0.10 0.62 26.88
CA THR A 475 0.48 1.39 25.76
C THR A 475 1.04 0.50 24.66
N GLN A 476 1.74 -0.58 25.03
CA GLN A 476 2.35 -1.51 24.06
C GLN A 476 1.30 -2.29 23.26
N THR A 477 0.16 -2.64 23.87
CA THR A 477 -0.94 -3.31 23.16
C THR A 477 -1.72 -2.35 22.26
N LEU A 478 -1.67 -1.04 22.54
CA LEU A 478 -2.39 0.00 21.79
C LEU A 478 -1.64 0.47 20.53
N GLU A 479 -0.32 0.46 20.55
CA GLU A 479 0.53 0.98 19.48
C GLU A 479 0.14 0.48 18.07
N PRO A 480 -0.12 -0.83 17.83
CA PRO A 480 -0.50 -1.29 16.49
C PRO A 480 -1.88 -0.77 16.06
N MET A 481 -2.85 -0.69 16.98
CA MET A 481 -4.19 -0.17 16.68
C MET A 481 -4.17 1.33 16.41
N GLU A 482 -3.38 2.09 17.17
CA GLU A 482 -3.17 3.53 16.93
C GLU A 482 -2.49 3.78 15.59
N MET A 483 -1.56 2.91 15.18
CA MET A 483 -0.94 2.94 13.85
C MET A 483 -1.97 2.71 12.74
N PHE A 484 -2.83 1.69 12.85
CA PHE A 484 -3.92 1.45 11.89
C PHE A 484 -4.92 2.60 11.83
N ALA A 485 -5.25 3.22 12.96
CA ALA A 485 -6.12 4.38 13.04
C ALA A 485 -5.53 5.58 12.27
N ASN A 486 -4.25 5.88 12.48
CA ASN A 486 -3.56 6.97 11.77
C ASN A 486 -3.49 6.72 10.27
N LEU A 487 -3.13 5.49 9.86
CA LEU A 487 -3.07 5.13 8.44
C LEU A 487 -4.44 5.28 7.77
N THR A 488 -5.50 4.86 8.45
CA THR A 488 -6.88 4.99 7.96
C THR A 488 -7.28 6.45 7.82
N ALA A 489 -6.94 7.29 8.80
CA ALA A 489 -7.22 8.72 8.74
C ALA A 489 -6.55 9.40 7.53
N ILE A 490 -5.27 9.07 7.28
CA ILE A 490 -4.53 9.55 6.11
C ILE A 490 -5.18 9.08 4.82
N ALA A 491 -5.51 7.79 4.72
CA ALA A 491 -6.14 7.20 3.54
C ALA A 491 -7.46 7.87 3.16
N VAL A 492 -8.33 8.04 4.16
CA VAL A 492 -9.64 8.68 3.97
C VAL A 492 -9.47 10.14 3.57
N SER A 493 -8.55 10.86 4.22
CA SER A 493 -8.23 12.24 3.87
C SER A 493 -7.76 12.37 2.41
N GLU A 494 -6.89 11.47 1.97
CA GLU A 494 -6.35 11.49 0.61
C GLU A 494 -7.43 11.15 -0.44
N ALA A 495 -8.26 10.14 -0.16
CA ALA A 495 -9.38 9.77 -1.02
C ALA A 495 -10.39 10.94 -1.16
N GLU A 496 -10.72 11.62 -0.06
CA GLU A 496 -11.57 12.80 -0.08
C GLU A 496 -10.94 13.97 -0.84
N ASN A 497 -9.66 14.25 -0.62
CA ASN A 497 -8.94 15.32 -1.33
C ASN A 497 -8.90 15.06 -2.83
N LYS A 498 -8.62 13.82 -3.24
CA LYS A 498 -8.64 13.40 -4.65
C LYS A 498 -10.03 13.59 -5.26
N ARG A 499 -11.09 13.21 -4.54
CA ARG A 499 -12.48 13.42 -5.00
C ARG A 499 -12.80 14.91 -5.17
N ARG A 500 -12.48 15.74 -4.17
CA ARG A 500 -12.70 17.20 -4.23
C ARG A 500 -11.92 17.84 -5.37
N LEU A 501 -10.65 17.45 -5.57
CA LEU A 501 -9.83 17.94 -6.68
C LEU A 501 -10.43 17.53 -8.03
N HIS A 502 -10.88 16.29 -8.17
CA HIS A 502 -11.52 15.82 -9.39
C HIS A 502 -12.81 16.59 -9.70
N GLU A 503 -13.65 16.84 -8.69
CA GLU A 503 -14.85 17.67 -8.81
C GLU A 503 -14.51 19.12 -9.21
N ALA A 504 -13.50 19.73 -8.58
CA ALA A 504 -13.06 21.09 -8.90
C ALA A 504 -12.50 21.17 -10.34
N VAL A 505 -11.69 20.19 -10.76
CA VAL A 505 -11.18 20.10 -12.15
C VAL A 505 -12.34 19.95 -13.13
N ASN A 506 -13.34 19.12 -12.83
CA ASN A 506 -14.50 18.97 -13.70
C ASN A 506 -15.32 20.26 -13.78
N GLN A 507 -15.51 20.99 -12.67
CA GLN A 507 -16.16 22.30 -12.69
C GLN A 507 -15.39 23.33 -13.53
N LEU A 508 -14.06 23.34 -13.43
CA LEU A 508 -13.21 24.21 -14.25
C LEU A 508 -13.27 23.84 -15.74
N LYS A 509 -13.29 22.54 -16.06
CA LYS A 509 -13.49 22.06 -17.44
C LYS A 509 -14.83 22.50 -17.99
N GLU A 510 -15.93 22.31 -17.24
CA GLU A 510 -17.26 22.75 -17.63
C GLU A 510 -17.33 24.26 -17.84
N ALA A 511 -16.72 25.06 -16.96
CA ALA A 511 -16.62 26.50 -17.13
C ALA A 511 -15.80 26.88 -18.38
N SER A 512 -14.72 26.15 -18.67
CA SER A 512 -13.91 26.33 -19.88
C SER A 512 -14.63 25.91 -21.16
N TYR A 513 -15.71 25.14 -21.08
CA TYR A 513 -16.50 24.72 -22.23
C TYR A 513 -17.60 25.71 -22.62
N ARG A 514 -17.81 26.78 -21.86
CA ARG A 514 -18.81 27.81 -22.17
C ARG A 514 -18.16 29.02 -22.85
N ASP A 515 -18.85 29.59 -23.82
CA ASP A 515 -18.51 30.90 -24.38
C ASP A 515 -18.96 32.01 -23.40
N PRO A 516 -18.06 32.94 -23.00
CA PRO A 516 -18.38 33.90 -21.94
C PRO A 516 -19.49 34.88 -22.33
N LEU A 517 -19.64 35.19 -23.63
CA LEU A 517 -20.61 36.16 -24.14
C LEU A 517 -22.02 35.58 -24.27
N THR A 518 -22.14 34.41 -24.90
CA THR A 518 -23.42 33.78 -25.27
C THR A 518 -23.89 32.71 -24.28
N LYS A 519 -23.00 32.24 -23.39
CA LYS A 519 -23.19 31.10 -22.47
C LYS A 519 -23.43 29.74 -23.15
N MET A 520 -23.41 29.68 -24.48
CA MET A 520 -23.44 28.43 -25.24
C MET A 520 -22.14 27.64 -25.04
N TYR A 521 -22.11 26.36 -25.42
CA TYR A 521 -20.83 25.65 -25.47
C TYR A 521 -19.90 26.31 -26.49
N ASN A 522 -18.60 26.28 -26.28
CA ASN A 522 -17.60 26.79 -27.22
C ASN A 522 -16.98 25.64 -28.02
N ARG A 523 -16.20 25.98 -29.04
CA ARG A 523 -15.56 25.02 -29.93
C ARG A 523 -14.74 23.93 -29.22
N ARG A 524 -14.15 24.19 -28.04
CA ARG A 524 -13.35 23.18 -27.31
C ARG A 524 -14.18 21.99 -26.84
N TYR A 525 -15.47 22.19 -26.58
CA TYR A 525 -16.37 21.11 -26.16
C TYR A 525 -16.80 20.19 -27.31
N LEU A 526 -16.65 20.65 -28.56
CA LEU A 526 -17.12 19.91 -29.74
C LEU A 526 -16.52 18.51 -29.79
N ASP A 527 -15.20 18.37 -29.63
CA ASP A 527 -14.51 17.08 -29.77
C ASP A 527 -14.99 16.06 -28.72
N GLU A 528 -15.24 16.50 -27.49
CA GLU A 528 -15.77 15.64 -26.43
C GLU A 528 -17.23 15.26 -26.68
N LEU A 529 -18.05 16.22 -27.09
CA LEU A 529 -19.45 16.00 -27.42
C LEU A 529 -19.60 14.97 -28.55
N ILE A 530 -18.82 15.10 -29.62
CA ILE A 530 -18.90 14.21 -30.77
C ILE A 530 -18.48 12.79 -30.41
N LYS A 531 -17.39 12.62 -29.65
CA LYS A 531 -16.99 11.28 -29.16
C LYS A 531 -18.11 10.62 -28.36
N LYS A 532 -18.75 11.39 -27.48
CA LYS A 532 -19.87 10.91 -26.64
C LYS A 532 -21.10 10.54 -27.47
N GLU A 533 -21.49 11.39 -28.42
CA GLU A 533 -22.66 11.16 -29.25
C GLU A 533 -22.43 10.05 -30.29
N GLN A 534 -21.22 9.91 -30.86
CA GLN A 534 -20.89 8.77 -31.74
C GLN A 534 -20.99 7.43 -31.01
N ALA A 535 -20.50 7.35 -29.76
CA ALA A 535 -20.65 6.15 -28.94
C ALA A 535 -22.11 5.82 -28.60
N ARG A 536 -22.98 6.84 -28.51
CA ARG A 536 -24.44 6.65 -28.34
C ARG A 536 -25.12 6.23 -29.65
N ALA A 537 -24.79 6.90 -30.74
CA ALA A 537 -25.30 6.62 -32.09
C ALA A 537 -25.00 5.18 -32.51
N ARG A 538 -23.75 4.72 -32.36
CA ARG A 538 -23.36 3.32 -32.64
C ARG A 538 -24.16 2.27 -31.86
N ARG A 539 -24.59 2.59 -30.63
CA ARG A 539 -25.44 1.70 -29.83
C ARG A 539 -26.91 1.73 -30.23
N SER A 540 -27.39 2.90 -30.65
CA SER A 540 -28.82 3.11 -30.95
C SER A 540 -29.20 2.95 -32.42
N GLY A 541 -28.22 2.94 -33.33
CA GLY A 541 -28.42 2.88 -34.79
C GLY A 541 -28.90 4.18 -35.43
N PHE A 542 -29.11 5.25 -34.66
CA PHE A 542 -29.62 6.52 -35.20
C PHE A 542 -28.49 7.50 -35.62
N PRO A 543 -28.70 8.31 -36.67
CA PRO A 543 -27.72 9.28 -37.16
C PRO A 543 -27.57 10.51 -36.23
N ILE A 544 -26.50 11.28 -36.48
CA ILE A 544 -26.24 12.59 -35.86
C ILE A 544 -26.22 13.64 -36.96
N SER A 545 -27.11 14.63 -36.90
CA SER A 545 -27.10 15.75 -37.85
C SER A 545 -26.35 16.95 -37.28
N LEU A 546 -25.62 17.65 -38.13
CA LEU A 546 -24.93 18.89 -37.86
C LEU A 546 -25.59 20.01 -38.65
N LEU A 547 -25.87 21.12 -37.97
CA LEU A 547 -26.40 22.33 -38.57
C LEU A 547 -25.46 23.48 -38.22
N LEU A 548 -24.66 23.89 -39.19
CA LEU A 548 -23.79 25.06 -39.11
C LEU A 548 -24.61 26.30 -39.49
N ILE A 549 -24.47 27.39 -38.74
CA ILE A 549 -25.24 28.62 -38.83
C ILE A 549 -24.25 29.79 -38.86
N ASP A 550 -24.39 30.67 -39.86
CA ASP A 550 -23.57 31.88 -40.00
C ASP A 550 -24.47 33.11 -40.19
N PHE A 551 -24.13 34.22 -39.54
CA PHE A 551 -24.89 35.47 -39.62
C PHE A 551 -24.50 36.30 -40.84
N ASN A 552 -25.48 36.61 -41.70
CA ASN A 552 -25.21 37.39 -42.91
C ASN A 552 -24.79 38.82 -42.58
N LYS A 553 -23.62 39.23 -43.09
CA LYS A 553 -23.10 40.61 -43.01
C LYS A 553 -23.01 41.13 -41.57
N PHE A 554 -22.76 40.27 -40.59
CA PHE A 554 -22.69 40.65 -39.18
C PHE A 554 -21.64 41.74 -38.90
N ARG A 555 -20.51 41.72 -39.63
CA ARG A 555 -19.50 42.78 -39.62
C ARG A 555 -20.09 44.20 -39.84
N ALA A 556 -21.08 44.35 -40.72
CA ALA A 556 -21.71 45.64 -40.99
C ALA A 556 -22.57 46.14 -39.81
N VAL A 557 -23.07 45.23 -38.96
CA VAL A 557 -23.76 45.59 -37.71
C VAL A 557 -22.74 46.17 -36.72
N ASN A 558 -21.60 45.50 -36.55
CA ASN A 558 -20.53 45.99 -35.68
C ASN A 558 -19.96 47.33 -36.13
N GLU A 559 -19.73 47.51 -37.44
CA GLU A 559 -19.19 48.76 -38.00
C GLU A 559 -20.16 49.94 -37.86
N ARG A 560 -21.48 49.69 -37.86
CA ARG A 560 -22.50 50.74 -37.82
C ARG A 560 -23.00 51.08 -36.41
N TYR A 561 -23.08 50.09 -35.51
CA TYR A 561 -23.67 50.26 -34.17
C TYR A 561 -22.66 50.03 -33.03
N GLY A 562 -21.42 49.66 -33.37
CA GLY A 562 -20.37 49.35 -32.41
C GLY A 562 -20.44 47.91 -31.89
N HIS A 563 -19.33 47.47 -31.28
CA HIS A 563 -19.16 46.08 -30.83
C HIS A 563 -20.10 45.68 -29.69
N LEU A 564 -20.44 46.60 -28.78
CA LEU A 564 -21.37 46.31 -27.67
C LEU A 564 -22.77 45.93 -28.16
N GLU A 565 -23.22 46.58 -29.23
CA GLU A 565 -24.52 46.31 -29.84
C GLU A 565 -24.50 44.98 -30.60
N GLY A 566 -23.39 44.69 -31.30
CA GLY A 566 -23.14 43.36 -31.86
C GLY A 566 -23.18 42.25 -30.82
N ASP A 567 -22.54 42.45 -29.68
CA ASP A 567 -22.53 41.50 -28.56
C ASP A 567 -23.94 41.25 -28.00
N ARG A 568 -24.80 42.28 -27.94
CA ARG A 568 -26.21 42.12 -27.56
C ARG A 568 -26.95 41.24 -28.58
N VAL A 569 -26.79 41.54 -29.87
CA VAL A 569 -27.42 40.77 -30.95
C VAL A 569 -26.98 39.30 -30.93
N LEU A 570 -25.70 39.02 -30.70
CA LEU A 570 -25.19 37.64 -30.59
C LEU A 570 -25.77 36.90 -29.39
N ARG A 571 -25.87 37.55 -28.23
CA ARG A 571 -26.46 36.96 -27.02
C ARG A 571 -27.93 36.61 -27.22
N GLU A 572 -28.70 37.53 -27.79
CA GLU A 572 -30.11 37.31 -28.08
C GLU A 572 -30.33 36.22 -29.13
N SER A 573 -29.48 36.20 -30.15
CA SER A 573 -29.51 35.19 -31.20
C SER A 573 -29.19 33.80 -30.66
N ALA A 574 -28.16 33.67 -29.82
CA ALA A 574 -27.76 32.41 -29.20
C ALA A 574 -28.86 31.82 -28.32
N ALA A 575 -29.43 32.63 -27.40
CA ALA A 575 -30.54 32.22 -26.54
C ALA A 575 -31.77 31.80 -27.36
N TRP A 576 -31.97 32.45 -28.51
CA TRP A 576 -33.10 32.15 -29.38
C TRP A 576 -32.87 30.87 -30.20
N ILE A 577 -31.66 30.62 -30.72
CA ILE A 577 -31.30 29.36 -31.36
C ILE A 577 -31.51 28.20 -30.37
N GLU A 578 -31.00 28.32 -29.14
CA GLU A 578 -31.15 27.29 -28.10
C GLU A 578 -32.61 26.94 -27.80
N LYS A 579 -33.52 27.95 -27.78
CA LYS A 579 -34.94 27.72 -27.52
C LYS A 579 -35.68 27.00 -28.67
N ASN A 580 -35.17 27.09 -29.90
CA ASN A 580 -35.87 26.63 -31.11
C ASN A 580 -35.24 25.37 -31.73
N VAL A 581 -34.24 24.78 -31.08
CA VAL A 581 -33.69 23.46 -31.45
C VAL A 581 -34.27 22.39 -30.52
N PRO A 582 -34.29 21.10 -30.92
CA PRO A 582 -34.75 20.02 -30.05
C PRO A 582 -33.96 19.97 -28.73
N ARG A 583 -34.62 19.63 -27.61
CA ARG A 583 -34.00 19.57 -26.27
C ARG A 583 -32.79 18.62 -26.16
N THR A 584 -32.70 17.63 -27.05
CA THR A 584 -31.59 16.69 -27.13
C THR A 584 -30.39 17.26 -27.89
N SER A 585 -30.55 18.40 -28.56
CA SER A 585 -29.51 19.04 -29.36
C SER A 585 -28.60 19.91 -28.49
N THR A 586 -27.37 20.08 -28.94
CA THR A 586 -26.39 20.95 -28.27
C THR A 586 -25.98 22.08 -29.19
N VAL A 587 -26.09 23.32 -28.71
CA VAL A 587 -25.67 24.53 -29.44
C VAL A 587 -24.26 24.92 -29.01
N ILE A 588 -23.40 25.12 -30.00
CA ILE A 588 -21.98 25.46 -29.85
C ILE A 588 -21.74 26.77 -30.61
N ARG A 589 -21.13 27.77 -29.96
CA ARG A 589 -20.55 28.92 -30.67
C ARG A 589 -19.21 28.48 -31.26
N TYR A 590 -19.17 28.32 -32.57
CA TYR A 590 -18.03 27.75 -33.30
C TYR A 590 -17.00 28.83 -33.67
N GLY A 591 -17.48 30.02 -34.03
CA GLY A 591 -16.70 31.18 -34.43
C GLY A 591 -17.22 32.49 -33.81
N GLY A 592 -16.78 33.64 -34.34
CA GLY A 592 -17.21 34.95 -33.84
C GLY A 592 -18.73 35.15 -33.97
N ASP A 593 -19.26 34.85 -35.15
CA ASP A 593 -20.65 34.98 -35.56
C ASP A 593 -21.22 33.67 -36.14
N GLU A 594 -20.56 32.54 -35.83
CA GLU A 594 -20.93 31.20 -36.30
C GLU A 594 -21.36 30.31 -35.14
N PHE A 595 -22.46 29.59 -35.34
CA PHE A 595 -23.00 28.60 -34.41
C PHE A 595 -23.09 27.23 -35.08
N LEU A 596 -22.89 26.17 -34.31
CA LEU A 596 -23.05 24.79 -34.71
C LEU A 596 -24.07 24.15 -33.78
N VAL A 597 -25.08 23.51 -34.36
CA VAL A 597 -26.05 22.71 -33.63
C VAL A 597 -25.78 21.25 -33.92
N VAL A 598 -25.47 20.48 -32.87
CA VAL A 598 -25.30 19.03 -32.95
C VAL A 598 -26.62 18.38 -32.52
N MET A 599 -27.25 17.65 -33.43
CA MET A 599 -28.59 17.07 -33.26
C MET A 599 -28.50 15.54 -33.25
N PRO A 600 -28.40 14.90 -32.06
CA PRO A 600 -28.36 13.45 -31.97
C PRO A 600 -29.73 12.85 -32.28
N LYS A 601 -29.72 11.68 -32.94
CA LYS A 601 -30.92 10.96 -33.39
C LYS A 601 -31.81 11.77 -34.35
N ALA A 602 -31.20 12.64 -35.13
CA ALA A 602 -31.90 13.44 -36.14
C ALA A 602 -31.45 13.04 -37.54
N SER A 603 -32.39 12.88 -38.47
CA SER A 603 -32.11 12.73 -39.89
C SER A 603 -31.68 14.07 -40.52
N GLN A 604 -31.22 14.02 -41.77
CA GLN A 604 -30.91 15.23 -42.53
C GLN A 604 -32.17 16.09 -42.75
N GLU A 605 -33.30 15.47 -43.10
CA GLU A 605 -34.58 16.16 -43.31
C GLU A 605 -35.06 16.88 -42.04
N GLN A 606 -34.91 16.25 -40.87
CA GLN A 606 -35.26 16.88 -39.60
C GLN A 606 -34.36 18.09 -39.28
N ALA A 607 -33.08 18.03 -39.64
CA ALA A 607 -32.18 19.17 -39.50
C ALA A 607 -32.52 20.31 -40.48
N GLU A 608 -32.99 19.98 -41.70
CA GLU A 608 -33.47 20.96 -42.69
C GLU A 608 -34.72 21.69 -42.20
N GLN A 609 -35.68 20.96 -41.60
CA GLN A 609 -36.87 21.55 -40.98
C GLN A 609 -36.50 22.54 -39.87
N VAL A 610 -35.58 22.16 -38.98
CA VAL A 610 -35.08 23.04 -37.91
C VAL A 610 -34.36 24.26 -38.50
N SER A 611 -33.57 24.08 -39.56
CA SER A 611 -32.91 25.19 -40.27
C SER A 611 -33.92 26.22 -40.80
N GLU A 612 -35.01 25.79 -41.44
CA GLU A 612 -36.02 26.71 -41.97
C GLU A 612 -36.79 27.44 -40.86
N ILE A 613 -37.07 26.76 -39.75
CA ILE A 613 -37.65 27.39 -38.55
C ILE A 613 -36.72 28.50 -38.03
N LEU A 614 -35.43 28.20 -37.88
CA LEU A 614 -34.44 29.17 -37.40
C LEU A 614 -34.28 30.36 -38.36
N LYS A 615 -34.23 30.12 -39.67
CA LYS A 615 -34.13 31.18 -40.69
C LYS A 615 -35.33 32.12 -40.65
N SER A 616 -36.54 31.55 -40.66
CA SER A 616 -37.79 32.31 -40.68
C SER A 616 -37.90 33.20 -39.45
N ALA A 617 -37.64 32.65 -38.27
CA ALA A 617 -37.89 33.39 -37.06
C ALA A 617 -36.72 34.30 -36.60
N ILE A 618 -35.49 34.10 -37.08
CA ILE A 618 -34.47 35.16 -37.01
C ILE A 618 -34.81 36.32 -37.95
N ALA A 619 -35.28 36.04 -39.18
CA ALA A 619 -35.60 37.08 -40.16
C ALA A 619 -36.81 37.96 -39.78
N GLN A 620 -37.74 37.42 -38.98
CA GLN A 620 -38.92 38.13 -38.49
C GLN A 620 -38.67 38.92 -37.20
N ARG A 621 -37.53 38.71 -36.54
CA ARG A 621 -37.23 39.35 -35.26
C ARG A 621 -36.67 40.75 -35.46
N ASP A 622 -37.20 41.69 -34.70
CA ASP A 622 -36.60 43.02 -34.57
C ASP A 622 -35.50 42.98 -33.51
N PHE A 623 -34.27 43.19 -33.96
CA PHE A 623 -33.11 43.29 -33.09
C PHE A 623 -32.76 44.75 -32.74
N GLY A 624 -33.58 45.74 -33.12
CA GLY A 624 -33.32 47.15 -32.85
C GLY A 624 -32.20 47.77 -33.69
N VAL A 625 -31.84 47.13 -34.81
CA VAL A 625 -30.81 47.60 -35.76
C VAL A 625 -31.44 47.84 -37.14
N HIS A 626 -31.03 48.88 -37.87
CA HIS A 626 -31.53 49.09 -39.24
C HIS A 626 -31.00 48.02 -40.20
N GLY A 627 -31.92 47.19 -40.68
CA GLY A 627 -31.69 46.09 -41.62
C GLY A 627 -32.19 44.77 -41.05
N ARG A 628 -32.64 43.83 -41.89
CA ARG A 628 -33.01 42.49 -41.43
C ARG A 628 -31.76 41.64 -41.25
N ILE A 629 -31.54 41.15 -40.04
CA ILE A 629 -30.57 40.09 -39.77
C ILE A 629 -31.13 38.79 -40.35
N SER A 630 -30.29 38.05 -41.05
CA SER A 630 -30.64 36.73 -41.59
C SER A 630 -29.45 35.79 -41.39
N ILE A 631 -29.74 34.50 -41.31
CA ILE A 631 -28.72 33.47 -41.18
C ILE A 631 -28.61 32.64 -42.45
N ARG A 632 -27.40 32.14 -42.71
CA ARG A 632 -27.15 31.04 -43.64
C ARG A 632 -26.92 29.76 -42.85
N THR A 633 -27.30 28.64 -43.44
CA THR A 633 -27.14 27.34 -42.80
C THR A 633 -26.48 26.35 -43.74
N GLY A 634 -25.63 25.48 -43.19
CA GLY A 634 -25.06 24.31 -43.83
C GLY A 634 -25.41 23.07 -43.02
N ILE A 635 -25.81 21.98 -43.68
CA ILE A 635 -26.33 20.78 -43.03
C ILE A 635 -25.59 19.56 -43.54
N SER A 636 -25.29 18.63 -42.63
CA SER A 636 -24.72 17.33 -42.95
C SER A 636 -25.11 16.32 -41.87
N SER A 637 -25.23 15.04 -42.22
CA SER A 637 -25.53 13.98 -41.26
C SER A 637 -24.45 12.90 -41.25
N TRP A 638 -24.09 12.47 -40.05
CA TRP A 638 -23.20 11.33 -39.81
C TRP A 638 -24.06 10.10 -39.47
N ASP A 639 -23.89 9.03 -40.25
CA ASP A 639 -24.61 7.77 -40.10
C ASP A 639 -23.67 6.70 -39.49
N PRO A 640 -24.04 6.05 -38.37
CA PRO A 640 -23.21 5.01 -37.76
C PRO A 640 -23.00 3.76 -38.62
N HIS A 641 -23.79 3.56 -39.68
CA HIS A 641 -23.70 2.43 -40.60
C HIS A 641 -22.81 2.69 -41.83
N VAL A 642 -22.34 3.93 -42.01
CA VAL A 642 -21.48 4.33 -43.13
C VAL A 642 -20.05 4.58 -42.63
N SER A 643 -19.05 4.15 -43.39
CA SER A 643 -17.61 4.31 -43.06
C SER A 643 -17.12 5.75 -43.30
N LYS A 644 -17.83 6.75 -42.79
CA LYS A 644 -17.48 8.17 -42.96
C LYS A 644 -16.93 8.75 -41.66
N GLY A 645 -15.82 9.48 -41.77
CA GLY A 645 -15.25 10.21 -40.63
C GLY A 645 -16.09 11.43 -40.26
N PHE A 646 -16.09 11.82 -38.99
CA PHE A 646 -16.84 13.01 -38.55
C PHE A 646 -16.26 14.32 -39.12
N GLU A 647 -14.94 14.41 -39.30
CA GLU A 647 -14.31 15.56 -39.95
C GLU A 647 -14.80 15.76 -41.39
N GLU A 648 -15.10 14.68 -42.10
CA GLU A 648 -15.61 14.72 -43.45
C GLU A 648 -17.06 15.24 -43.48
N VAL A 649 -17.90 14.77 -42.56
CA VAL A 649 -19.26 15.29 -42.36
C VAL A 649 -19.24 16.78 -42.01
N PHE A 650 -18.34 17.19 -41.10
CA PHE A 650 -18.19 18.60 -40.77
C PHE A 650 -17.77 19.46 -41.97
N LYS A 651 -16.79 18.99 -42.76
CA LYS A 651 -16.35 19.67 -44.00
C LYS A 651 -17.48 19.80 -45.02
N GLU A 652 -18.41 18.87 -45.06
CA GLU A 652 -19.59 18.96 -45.93
C GLU A 652 -20.55 20.04 -45.47
N ALA A 653 -20.93 20.08 -44.19
CA ALA A 653 -21.75 21.17 -43.66
C ALA A 653 -21.11 22.54 -43.92
N ASP A 654 -19.80 22.66 -43.73
CA ASP A 654 -19.06 23.89 -44.00
C ASP A 654 -19.04 24.23 -45.49
N SER A 655 -18.78 23.26 -46.37
CA SER A 655 -18.80 23.45 -47.82
C SER A 655 -20.17 23.91 -48.33
N TRP A 656 -21.26 23.36 -47.78
CA TRP A 656 -22.63 23.78 -48.08
C TRP A 656 -22.89 25.26 -47.75
N LEU A 657 -22.28 25.76 -46.68
CA LEU A 657 -22.38 27.16 -46.27
C LEU A 657 -21.70 28.12 -47.27
N TYR A 658 -20.59 27.69 -47.88
CA TYR A 658 -19.77 28.49 -48.81
C TYR A 658 -20.09 28.33 -50.30
N GLN A 659 -20.65 27.19 -50.73
CA GLN A 659 -20.95 26.93 -52.16
C GLN A 659 -22.06 27.83 -52.75
N ARG A 660 -22.85 28.54 -51.93
CA ARG A 660 -23.86 29.51 -52.40
C ARG A 660 -23.38 30.97 -52.48
N LYS A 661 -22.07 31.24 -52.46
CA LYS A 661 -21.50 32.60 -52.55
C LYS A 661 -21.38 33.19 -53.98
N ALA A 662 -22.01 32.64 -55.03
CA ALA A 662 -21.97 33.23 -56.39
C ALA A 662 -23.36 33.26 -57.05
N PRO A 663 -23.72 34.36 -57.77
CA PRO A 663 -23.27 34.49 -59.16
C PRO A 663 -22.96 35.92 -59.65
N LYS A 664 -21.97 36.07 -60.57
CA LYS A 664 -22.04 36.92 -61.78
C LYS A 664 -20.78 36.85 -62.66
N THR A 665 -20.97 36.32 -63.87
CA THR A 665 -20.45 36.77 -65.19
C THR A 665 -18.98 37.21 -65.32
N THR A 666 -18.15 36.37 -65.94
CA THR A 666 -16.89 36.78 -66.57
C THR A 666 -17.09 37.01 -68.08
N ARG A 667 -17.06 38.29 -68.49
CA ARG A 667 -16.83 38.69 -69.89
C ARG A 667 -15.40 38.28 -70.29
N ARG A 668 -15.25 37.57 -71.42
CA ARG A 668 -13.99 37.39 -72.15
C ARG A 668 -13.41 38.75 -72.57
N LYS A 669 -12.10 38.97 -72.36
CA LYS A 669 -11.18 39.52 -73.38
C LYS A 669 -9.71 39.36 -72.96
N ALA A 670 -9.02 38.52 -73.74
CA ALA A 670 -7.62 38.53 -74.18
C ALA A 670 -6.49 39.01 -73.25
N LYS A 671 -5.44 38.18 -73.14
CA LYS A 671 -4.12 38.54 -73.70
C LYS A 671 -3.22 37.32 -73.90
N LEU A 672 -2.52 37.36 -75.01
CA LEU A 672 -1.54 36.40 -75.50
C LEU A 672 -0.28 36.32 -74.64
N SER A 673 0.27 35.11 -74.60
CA SER A 673 1.68 34.69 -74.54
C SER A 673 2.78 35.73 -74.32
N ALA A 674 3.69 35.44 -73.38
CA ALA A 674 5.06 34.97 -73.69
C ALA A 674 5.78 34.61 -72.37
N SER A 675 6.47 33.46 -72.34
CA SER A 675 7.50 33.13 -71.34
C SER A 675 8.79 33.95 -71.59
N PRO A 676 9.80 33.96 -70.69
CA PRO A 676 9.82 33.67 -69.26
C PRO A 676 9.75 34.94 -68.39
#